data_AF-A0A369QHL3-F1
#
_entry.id   AF-A0A369QHL3-F1
#
_cell.length_a   1.000
_cell.length_b   1.000
_cell.length_c   1.000
_cell.angle_alpha   90.00
_cell.angle_beta   90.00
_cell.angle_gamma   90.00
#
_symmetry.space_group_name_H-M   'P 1'
#
loop_
_entity.id
_entity.type
_entity.pdbx_description
1 polymer ?
#
loop_
_entity_poly.entity_id
_entity_poly.type
_entity_poly.pdbx_seq_one_letter_code
_entity_poly.pdbx_strand_id
1 'polypeptide(L)'
;MRIDKVHIKSKFKNLDDFEIEFDSNAMETVLVGLNATGKSNFMEALIIIFRDLELKREPQFGKKKEALEYYIKYNCRNKNIEAEFSKGNGYVFKIDGERIKSKTTFFNKRAEYLPKHIFFYYSGISDRVKELYSEHEKKYYQEIIKTDAKPENFNEIRPIFLVQNIHASFALIAFYMFREREQETIDFLKDELRIHDFGSALFILKEPSWARQGNKVDSLWGAKGLVKSLMIDILGFSLAPIATYERVHTNYKKTEKQSRLYLFINSKEKFKELIKNKYDDDKVRLFNALESLHLSDLMQDVKINVLKENVDGELSMNEMSEGEKQLLTVLGLLKFTKDDESLILLDEPDTHLNPHWKWKYLDYLDKVVKRPENTQIIFCTHDPLLFGSMDKSQVRIFNYDSEQGKTVVREPAISPKEMSVEKILTSDLFGLPSIMNKELEDKLNEKRYLQAKMISNDISKEDRKRFEALKEYLDEIGFYDITADSRYNQFLKLTSKHKEFAYRSFSKEEKEKLDRIAKEVIDEIKKVIQMRYIDLERIKSKIKKIKFTDVSKKHLEPLLFNDPKTGEQYINWEDVEKKHLENIKSLSVSEKKEYISKNSDWNILQKIMMEEYGNKCWYSEAPIGNGELEIDHFRPKNRARQDDEKSIINKDNGYWWLAYNFKNFRLSGALANKRRRDRLKENSEVEGKGDIFPLDLDNGKIAEDECSTFCEKPLLLDPIIASDVGLLTFDEGGTIYANPLIKNDFDKKRVETSIILYHLNLDQLETARQQVWSECSGVIEDAFLYYTQSDSEEAIKLALKTCAETINRRINPKADYSSVAKACLNLYRKREGYCEIIELLNL
;
A
#
# COMPACT_ATOMS: atom_id res chain seq x y z
N MET A 1 6.29 23.42 23.95
CA MET A 1 7.11 22.57 24.81
C MET A 1 8.05 21.86 23.89
N ARG A 2 9.34 22.02 24.12
CA ARG A 2 10.38 21.31 23.38
C ARG A 2 11.53 21.03 24.33
N ILE A 3 11.89 19.77 24.48
CA ILE A 3 13.10 19.34 25.18
C ILE A 3 14.30 19.65 24.29
N ASP A 4 15.29 20.35 24.85
CA ASP A 4 16.53 20.71 24.17
C ASP A 4 17.67 19.77 24.56
N LYS A 5 17.77 19.39 25.84
CA LYS A 5 18.85 18.53 26.35
C LYS A 5 18.40 17.68 27.53
N VAL A 6 18.88 16.45 27.60
CA VAL A 6 18.73 15.56 28.76
C VAL A 6 20.07 14.92 29.09
N HIS A 7 20.41 14.88 30.37
CA HIS A 7 21.56 14.17 30.92
C HIS A 7 21.09 13.30 32.09
N ILE A 8 21.18 11.98 31.92
CA ILE A 8 20.91 10.99 32.97
C ILE A 8 22.24 10.69 33.66
N LYS A 9 22.43 11.25 34.86
CA LYS A 9 23.71 11.24 35.59
C LYS A 9 23.93 9.95 36.37
N SER A 10 22.86 9.40 36.94
CA SER A 10 22.90 8.14 37.67
C SER A 10 22.64 6.97 36.72
N LYS A 11 23.19 5.79 37.05
CA LYS A 11 22.83 4.54 36.38
C LYS A 11 21.32 4.26 36.43
N PHE A 12 20.67 4.35 35.27
CA PHE A 12 19.28 3.97 35.04
C PHE A 12 19.23 2.84 34.02
N LYS A 13 19.17 1.60 34.53
CA LYS A 13 19.21 0.38 33.71
C LYS A 13 20.51 0.33 32.87
N ASN A 14 20.40 0.47 31.55
CA ASN A 14 21.53 0.51 30.62
C ASN A 14 21.96 1.94 30.24
N LEU A 15 21.28 2.97 30.75
CA LEU A 15 21.70 4.36 30.61
C LEU A 15 22.58 4.71 31.82
N ASP A 16 23.83 5.03 31.58
CA ASP A 16 24.80 5.41 32.61
C ASP A 16 25.62 6.58 32.08
N ASP A 17 25.60 7.71 32.79
CA ASP A 17 26.15 8.99 32.32
C ASP A 17 25.75 9.32 30.87
N PHE A 18 24.45 9.25 30.59
CA PHE A 18 23.89 9.32 29.24
C PHE A 18 23.44 10.74 28.91
N GLU A 19 23.93 11.30 27.80
CA GLU A 19 23.53 12.61 27.29
C GLU A 19 22.88 12.52 25.92
N ILE A 20 21.85 13.35 25.71
CA ILE A 20 21.19 13.55 24.42
C ILE A 20 20.77 15.02 24.27
N GLU A 21 21.01 15.56 23.09
CA GLU A 21 20.63 16.92 22.69
C GLU A 21 19.70 16.86 21.49
N PHE A 22 18.67 17.71 21.45
CA PHE A 22 17.68 17.78 20.38
C PHE A 22 17.88 19.07 19.58
N ASP A 23 17.61 19.02 18.28
CA ASP A 23 17.68 20.21 17.43
C ASP A 23 16.54 21.19 17.80
N SER A 24 16.88 22.46 18.00
CA SER A 24 15.91 23.47 18.41
C SER A 24 14.87 23.80 17.33
N ASN A 25 15.17 23.53 16.07
CA ASN A 25 14.28 23.79 14.95
C ASN A 25 13.42 22.57 14.57
N ALA A 26 13.61 21.43 15.24
CA ALA A 26 12.86 20.21 15.01
C ALA A 26 11.84 19.95 16.13
N MET A 27 10.57 19.75 15.75
CA MET A 27 9.52 19.32 16.69
C MET A 27 9.33 17.80 16.68
N GLU A 28 9.76 17.12 15.62
CA GLU A 28 9.79 15.66 15.53
C GLU A 28 11.21 15.16 15.68
N THR A 29 11.39 14.13 16.51
CA THR A 29 12.66 13.41 16.61
C THR A 29 12.42 11.91 16.62
N VAL A 30 13.11 11.20 15.73
CA VAL A 30 13.16 9.75 15.74
C VAL A 30 14.39 9.25 16.50
N LEU A 31 14.19 8.27 17.37
CA LEU A 31 15.24 7.52 18.04
C LEU A 31 15.41 6.18 17.32
N VAL A 32 16.57 5.95 16.74
CA VAL A 32 16.92 4.75 15.95
C VAL A 32 18.09 4.04 16.62
N GLY A 33 18.20 2.72 16.43
CA GLY A 33 19.33 1.92 16.91
C GLY A 33 18.92 0.48 17.14
N LEU A 34 19.89 -0.41 17.37
CA LEU A 34 19.62 -1.83 17.62
C LEU A 34 18.77 -2.08 18.87
N ASN A 35 18.27 -3.30 19.03
CA ASN A 35 17.56 -3.69 20.24
C ASN A 35 18.48 -3.56 21.46
N ALA A 36 17.89 -3.24 22.62
CA ALA A 36 18.60 -3.05 23.88
C ALA A 36 19.64 -1.90 23.94
N THR A 37 19.68 -1.01 22.94
CA THR A 37 20.56 0.19 23.00
C THR A 37 20.06 1.28 23.95
N GLY A 38 18.82 1.20 24.45
CA GLY A 38 18.30 2.08 25.51
C GLY A 38 17.19 3.04 25.10
N LYS A 39 16.69 2.99 23.86
CA LYS A 39 15.61 3.88 23.35
C LYS A 39 14.37 3.92 24.26
N SER A 40 13.73 2.77 24.51
CA SER A 40 12.55 2.70 25.39
C SER A 40 12.88 3.01 26.86
N ASN A 41 14.11 2.74 27.31
CA ASN A 41 14.55 3.14 28.64
C ASN A 41 14.70 4.66 28.74
N PHE A 42 15.14 5.34 27.68
CA PHE A 42 15.19 6.80 27.65
C PHE A 42 13.79 7.40 27.66
N MET A 43 12.84 6.86 26.90
CA MET A 43 11.42 7.24 26.98
C MET A 43 10.88 7.08 28.42
N GLU A 44 11.22 5.97 29.07
CA GLU A 44 10.84 5.72 30.46
C GLU A 44 11.43 6.75 31.45
N ALA A 45 12.69 7.13 31.25
CA ALA A 45 13.35 8.15 32.07
C ALA A 45 12.66 9.51 31.92
N LEU A 46 12.29 9.92 30.71
CA LEU A 46 11.51 11.15 30.47
C LEU A 46 10.17 11.12 31.23
N ILE A 47 9.46 9.99 31.18
CA ILE A 47 8.20 9.83 31.90
C ILE A 47 8.41 9.97 33.41
N ILE A 48 9.44 9.33 33.98
CA ILE A 48 9.76 9.42 35.41
C ILE A 48 10.06 10.86 35.82
N ILE A 49 10.88 11.55 35.03
CA ILE A 49 11.28 12.95 35.25
C ILE A 49 10.03 13.83 35.38
N PHE A 50 9.17 13.85 34.36
CA PHE A 50 8.01 14.74 34.36
C PHE A 50 6.91 14.30 35.33
N ARG A 51 6.74 12.98 35.53
CA ARG A 51 5.84 12.43 36.54
C ARG A 51 6.17 12.97 37.92
N ASP A 52 7.43 12.86 38.33
CA ASP A 52 7.81 13.24 39.68
C ASP A 52 7.91 14.76 39.88
N LEU A 53 8.18 15.51 38.79
CA LEU A 53 8.00 16.97 38.77
C LEU A 53 6.53 17.36 38.99
N GLU A 54 5.57 16.72 38.32
CA GLU A 54 4.15 17.02 38.51
C GLU A 54 3.64 16.55 39.89
N LEU A 55 4.12 15.40 40.39
CA LEU A 55 3.79 14.90 41.72
C LEU A 55 4.53 15.62 42.86
N LYS A 56 5.45 16.54 42.53
CA LYS A 56 6.24 17.33 43.49
C LYS A 56 7.10 16.47 44.43
N ARG A 57 7.67 15.40 43.91
CA ARG A 57 8.51 14.47 44.68
C ARG A 57 9.84 14.20 43.99
N GLU A 58 10.72 13.52 44.70
CA GLU A 58 12.00 13.07 44.16
C GLU A 58 11.77 12.02 43.06
N PRO A 59 12.58 12.05 41.98
CA PRO A 59 12.44 11.15 40.85
C PRO A 59 12.83 9.73 41.26
N GLN A 60 11.87 8.79 41.22
CA GLN A 60 12.04 7.43 41.77
C GLN A 60 11.69 6.34 40.76
N PHE A 61 12.46 5.25 40.72
CA PHE A 61 12.19 4.12 39.83
C PHE A 61 12.43 2.75 40.46
N GLY A 62 11.84 1.72 39.85
CA GLY A 62 11.94 0.33 40.32
C GLY A 62 11.23 0.06 41.66
N LYS A 63 11.15 -1.22 42.04
CA LYS A 63 10.49 -1.65 43.29
C LYS A 63 11.17 -1.11 44.55
N LYS A 64 12.48 -0.84 44.47
CA LYS A 64 13.28 -0.30 45.58
C LYS A 64 13.23 1.23 45.67
N LYS A 65 12.52 1.91 44.76
CA LYS A 65 12.41 3.39 44.69
C LYS A 65 13.79 4.06 44.66
N GLU A 66 14.65 3.58 43.77
CA GLU A 66 15.96 4.17 43.52
C GLU A 66 15.80 5.57 42.93
N ALA A 67 16.66 6.52 43.32
CA ALA A 67 16.58 7.89 42.86
C ALA A 67 17.23 8.05 41.48
N LEU A 68 16.57 8.74 40.56
CA LEU A 68 17.11 9.08 39.23
C LEU A 68 17.77 10.47 39.27
N GLU A 69 19.08 10.54 39.19
CA GLU A 69 19.81 11.82 39.09
C GLU A 69 19.89 12.26 37.64
N TYR A 70 19.47 13.49 37.35
CA TYR A 70 19.35 13.98 35.98
C TYR A 70 19.51 15.51 35.89
N TYR A 71 19.77 15.97 34.67
CA TYR A 71 19.59 17.35 34.22
C TYR A 71 18.73 17.34 32.95
N ILE A 72 17.76 18.23 32.86
CA ILE A 72 16.93 18.42 31.67
C ILE A 72 16.78 19.91 31.38
N LYS A 73 16.90 20.28 30.11
CA LYS A 73 16.65 21.62 29.58
C LYS A 73 15.57 21.55 28.54
N TYR A 74 14.59 22.44 28.64
CA TYR A 74 13.46 22.49 27.71
C TYR A 74 12.85 23.88 27.64
N ASN A 75 12.21 24.21 26.52
CA ASN A 75 11.39 25.39 26.37
C ASN A 75 9.93 25.05 26.69
N CYS A 76 9.26 25.79 27.57
CA CYS A 76 7.82 25.69 27.81
C CYS A 76 7.19 27.07 27.97
N ARG A 77 6.07 27.34 27.28
CA ARG A 77 5.37 28.64 27.26
C ARG A 77 6.32 29.82 27.03
N ASN A 78 7.23 29.66 26.06
CA ASN A 78 8.29 30.63 25.71
C ASN A 78 9.31 30.91 26.83
N LYS A 79 9.40 30.08 27.87
CA LYS A 79 10.41 30.16 28.92
C LYS A 79 11.40 29.02 28.76
N ASN A 80 12.68 29.27 28.98
CA ASN A 80 13.71 28.25 29.02
C ASN A 80 13.84 27.72 30.43
N ILE A 81 13.51 26.45 30.64
CA ILE A 81 13.55 25.79 31.95
C ILE A 81 14.72 24.81 31.98
N GLU A 82 15.52 24.91 33.03
CA GLU A 82 16.51 23.90 33.41
C GLU A 82 16.08 23.30 34.75
N ALA A 83 15.94 21.98 34.80
CA ALA A 83 15.65 21.23 36.01
C ALA A 83 16.75 20.18 36.24
N GLU A 84 17.34 20.21 37.42
CA GLU A 84 18.35 19.26 37.85
C GLU A 84 17.92 18.61 39.17
N PHE A 85 18.10 17.31 39.28
CA PHE A 85 17.96 16.58 40.53
C PHE A 85 19.22 15.77 40.82
N SER A 86 19.72 15.89 42.04
CA SER A 86 20.77 15.03 42.59
C SER A 86 20.42 14.63 44.02
N LYS A 87 20.83 13.44 44.46
CA LYS A 87 20.48 12.92 45.80
C LYS A 87 21.04 13.80 46.93
N GLY A 88 22.18 14.45 46.69
CA GLY A 88 22.84 15.33 47.66
C GLY A 88 22.20 16.72 47.75
N ASN A 89 21.87 17.34 46.61
CA ASN A 89 21.42 18.75 46.57
C ASN A 89 19.91 18.91 46.36
N GLY A 90 19.17 17.83 46.09
CA GLY A 90 17.77 17.86 45.72
C GLY A 90 17.53 18.55 44.38
N TYR A 91 16.36 19.19 44.24
CA TYR A 91 15.99 19.93 43.03
C TYR A 91 16.65 21.31 42.93
N VAL A 92 17.26 21.58 41.79
CA VAL A 92 17.74 22.90 41.37
C VAL A 92 17.04 23.28 40.08
N PHE A 93 16.42 24.47 40.05
CA PHE A 93 15.71 24.97 38.87
C PHE A 93 16.32 26.29 38.41
N LYS A 94 16.40 26.49 37.09
CA LYS A 94 16.62 27.80 36.48
C LYS A 94 15.54 28.10 35.46
N ILE A 95 15.11 29.36 35.40
CA ILE A 95 14.16 29.87 34.40
C ILE A 95 14.83 31.03 33.69
N ASP A 96 14.95 30.96 32.37
CA ASP A 96 15.60 31.96 31.52
C ASP A 96 17.03 32.30 32.00
N GLY A 97 17.74 31.28 32.50
CA GLY A 97 19.10 31.38 33.03
C GLY A 97 19.19 31.78 34.52
N GLU A 98 18.09 32.25 35.13
CA GLU A 98 18.08 32.65 36.54
C GLU A 98 17.72 31.50 37.47
N ARG A 99 18.56 31.26 38.48
CA ARG A 99 18.33 30.21 39.48
C ARG A 99 17.19 30.59 40.43
N ILE A 100 16.18 29.72 40.55
CA ILE A 100 15.11 29.89 41.53
C ILE A 100 15.64 29.57 42.94
N LYS A 101 15.42 30.48 43.89
CA LYS A 101 15.88 30.35 45.28
C LYS A 101 15.27 29.17 46.05
N SER A 102 14.03 28.77 45.73
CA SER A 102 13.30 27.69 46.40
C SER A 102 12.55 26.82 45.40
N LYS A 103 12.66 25.49 45.55
CA LYS A 103 11.88 24.50 44.78
C LYS A 103 10.36 24.72 44.89
N THR A 104 9.89 25.25 46.02
CA THR A 104 8.47 25.56 46.24
C THR A 104 7.95 26.60 45.25
N THR A 105 8.77 27.59 44.90
CA THR A 105 8.41 28.62 43.91
C THR A 105 8.15 28.00 42.54
N PHE A 106 8.99 27.04 42.13
CA PHE A 106 8.78 26.28 40.89
C PHE A 106 7.46 25.49 40.96
N PHE A 107 7.26 24.67 42.00
CA PHE A 107 6.07 23.81 42.12
C PHE A 107 4.74 24.56 42.27
N ASN A 108 4.76 25.78 42.82
CA ASN A 108 3.59 26.66 42.88
C ASN A 108 3.20 27.21 41.51
N LYS A 109 4.19 27.45 40.64
CA LYS A 109 4.01 27.91 39.26
C LYS A 109 4.19 26.80 38.22
N ARG A 110 4.03 25.53 38.61
CA ARG A 110 4.28 24.38 37.72
C ARG A 110 3.43 24.41 36.45
N ALA A 111 2.21 24.94 36.53
CA ALA A 111 1.34 25.13 35.37
C ALA A 111 1.89 26.14 34.35
N GLU A 112 2.90 26.94 34.69
CA GLU A 112 3.64 27.78 33.74
C GLU A 112 4.90 27.09 33.21
N TYR A 113 5.48 26.15 33.96
CA TYR A 113 6.81 25.58 33.72
C TYR A 113 6.82 24.12 33.24
N LEU A 114 5.71 23.40 33.32
CA LEU A 114 5.59 22.02 32.83
C LEU A 114 4.65 21.97 31.62
N PRO A 115 4.88 21.03 30.67
CA PRO A 115 3.95 20.83 29.57
C PRO A 115 2.55 20.60 30.08
N LYS A 116 1.55 21.04 29.32
CA LYS A 116 0.16 20.82 29.70
C LYS A 116 -0.19 19.34 29.66
N HIS A 117 0.33 18.62 28.67
CA HIS A 117 0.16 17.17 28.55
C HIS A 117 1.43 16.45 28.12
N ILE A 118 1.57 15.23 28.63
CA ILE A 118 2.56 14.24 28.22
C ILE A 118 1.83 12.95 27.84
N PHE A 119 1.86 12.62 26.55
CA PHE A 119 1.26 11.42 26.02
C PHE A 119 2.32 10.37 25.78
N PHE A 120 2.05 9.14 26.19
CA PHE A 120 2.89 8.00 25.86
C PHE A 120 2.08 6.91 25.19
N TYR A 121 2.48 6.54 23.98
CA TYR A 121 2.02 5.34 23.29
C TYR A 121 3.08 4.24 23.39
N TYR A 122 2.65 3.04 23.74
CA TYR A 122 3.51 1.87 23.84
C TYR A 122 2.83 0.67 23.19
N SER A 123 3.41 0.14 22.12
CA SER A 123 2.88 -1.05 21.42
C SER A 123 3.21 -2.36 22.15
N GLY A 124 4.14 -2.36 23.11
CA GLY A 124 4.59 -3.57 23.79
C GLY A 124 3.62 -4.12 24.85
N ILE A 125 3.78 -5.41 25.17
CA ILE A 125 2.90 -6.17 26.08
C ILE A 125 3.20 -5.90 27.58
N SER A 126 4.21 -5.07 27.90
CA SER A 126 4.70 -4.90 29.26
C SER A 126 3.81 -3.98 30.12
N ASP A 127 3.27 -4.51 31.22
CA ASP A 127 2.58 -3.72 32.25
C ASP A 127 3.49 -2.77 33.03
N ARG A 128 4.83 -2.90 32.86
CA ARG A 128 5.81 -2.05 33.55
C ARG A 128 5.54 -0.56 33.35
N VAL A 129 5.13 -0.19 32.14
CA VAL A 129 4.88 1.21 31.85
C VAL A 129 3.63 1.71 32.57
N LYS A 130 2.58 0.89 32.70
CA LYS A 130 1.34 1.24 33.42
C LYS A 130 1.59 1.63 34.88
N GLU A 131 2.55 0.96 35.55
CA GLU A 131 2.91 1.29 36.94
C GLU A 131 3.34 2.75 37.09
N LEU A 132 4.00 3.34 36.08
CA LEU A 132 4.49 4.72 36.11
C LEU A 132 3.35 5.74 36.15
N TYR A 133 2.16 5.39 35.64
CA TYR A 133 1.01 6.30 35.53
C TYR A 133 -0.02 6.12 36.65
N SER A 134 0.00 4.95 37.30
CA SER A 134 -1.01 4.53 38.28
C SER A 134 -1.35 5.56 39.36
N GLU A 135 -0.37 6.34 39.83
CA GLU A 135 -0.63 7.38 40.84
C GLU A 135 -1.36 8.61 40.30
N HIS A 136 -1.07 9.04 39.07
CA HIS A 136 -1.83 10.11 38.41
C HIS A 136 -3.25 9.67 38.11
N GLU A 137 -3.39 8.43 37.62
CA GLU A 137 -4.67 7.80 37.36
C GLU A 137 -5.52 7.74 38.63
N LYS A 138 -4.92 7.29 39.75
CA LYS A 138 -5.58 7.24 41.05
C LYS A 138 -6.02 8.62 41.56
N LYS A 139 -5.17 9.65 41.43
CA LYS A 139 -5.53 11.02 41.84
C LYS A 139 -6.69 11.55 41.01
N TYR A 140 -6.64 11.37 39.70
CA TYR A 140 -7.71 11.80 38.80
C TYR A 140 -9.01 11.04 39.08
N TYR A 141 -8.94 9.72 39.29
CA TYR A 141 -10.09 8.90 39.70
C TYR A 141 -10.75 9.42 40.98
N GLN A 142 -9.96 9.85 41.98
CA GLN A 142 -10.51 10.43 43.21
C GLN A 142 -11.27 11.74 43.00
N GLU A 143 -10.92 12.52 41.97
CA GLU A 143 -11.62 13.76 41.61
C GLU A 143 -12.93 13.49 40.86
N ILE A 144 -12.92 12.58 39.87
CA ILE A 144 -14.11 12.31 39.03
C ILE A 144 -15.26 11.63 39.79
N ILE A 145 -14.97 10.93 40.89
CA ILE A 145 -16.01 10.26 41.71
C ILE A 145 -16.61 11.14 42.82
N LYS A 146 -16.11 12.38 43.02
CA LYS A 146 -16.69 13.30 44.01
C LYS A 146 -18.13 13.60 43.66
N THR A 147 -19.01 13.71 44.65
CA THR A 147 -20.46 13.85 44.43
C THR A 147 -20.86 15.11 43.68
N ASP A 148 -20.05 16.16 43.79
CA ASP A 148 -20.20 17.47 43.16
C ASP A 148 -19.41 17.60 41.85
N ALA A 149 -18.71 16.55 41.41
CA ALA A 149 -17.97 16.52 40.15
C ALA A 149 -18.94 16.58 38.96
N LYS A 150 -18.79 17.63 38.13
CA LYS A 150 -19.56 17.86 36.91
C LYS A 150 -18.65 17.99 35.69
N PRO A 151 -19.15 17.78 34.45
CA PRO A 151 -18.35 17.90 33.25
C PRO A 151 -17.56 19.21 33.13
N GLU A 152 -18.11 20.34 33.60
CA GLU A 152 -17.46 21.65 33.50
C GLU A 152 -16.22 21.79 34.42
N ASN A 153 -16.04 20.87 35.37
CA ASN A 153 -14.84 20.81 36.20
C ASN A 153 -13.65 20.12 35.48
N PHE A 154 -13.89 19.45 34.35
CA PHE A 154 -12.90 18.62 33.65
C PHE A 154 -12.69 19.10 32.21
N ASN A 155 -12.29 20.36 32.07
CA ASN A 155 -12.01 21.00 30.77
C ASN A 155 -10.60 20.72 30.24
N GLU A 156 -9.79 19.95 30.96
CA GLU A 156 -8.41 19.63 30.58
C GLU A 156 -8.18 18.13 30.72
N ILE A 157 -7.45 17.53 29.77
CA ILE A 157 -6.97 16.15 29.91
C ILE A 157 -5.94 16.12 31.04
N ARG A 158 -5.83 15.00 31.77
CA ARG A 158 -4.80 14.88 32.81
C ARG A 158 -3.38 15.17 32.26
N PRO A 159 -2.46 15.73 33.06
CA PRO A 159 -1.14 16.12 32.58
C PRO A 159 -0.28 14.98 32.02
N ILE A 160 -0.49 13.75 32.49
CA ILE A 160 0.30 12.60 32.08
C ILE A 160 -0.63 11.45 31.74
N PHE A 161 -0.53 10.93 30.51
CA PHE A 161 -1.53 10.05 29.93
C PHE A 161 -0.89 8.90 29.15
N LEU A 162 -1.20 7.66 29.56
CA LEU A 162 -0.85 6.46 28.83
C LEU A 162 -1.95 6.11 27.82
N VAL A 163 -1.56 5.97 26.56
CA VAL A 163 -2.45 5.56 25.47
C VAL A 163 -2.69 4.05 25.50
N GLN A 164 -3.94 3.64 25.33
CA GLN A 164 -4.40 2.25 25.35
C GLN A 164 -5.37 2.03 24.17
N ASN A 165 -5.54 0.77 23.76
CA ASN A 165 -6.40 0.41 22.64
C ASN A 165 -7.87 0.86 22.81
N ILE A 166 -8.37 0.98 24.05
CA ILE A 166 -9.73 1.49 24.30
C ILE A 166 -9.92 2.93 23.80
N HIS A 167 -8.85 3.72 23.75
CA HIS A 167 -8.89 5.10 23.25
C HIS A 167 -9.07 5.16 21.74
N ALA A 168 -8.89 4.06 21.00
CA ALA A 168 -9.16 3.99 19.58
C ALA A 168 -10.65 4.24 19.27
N SER A 169 -11.54 3.66 20.09
CA SER A 169 -12.98 3.91 20.00
C SER A 169 -13.27 5.39 20.30
N PHE A 170 -12.70 5.96 21.36
CA PHE A 170 -12.92 7.37 21.71
C PHE A 170 -12.40 8.34 20.64
N ALA A 171 -11.25 8.00 20.04
CA ALA A 171 -10.68 8.70 18.91
C ALA A 171 -11.68 8.78 17.76
N LEU A 172 -12.30 7.65 17.36
CA LEU A 172 -13.24 7.61 16.24
C LEU A 172 -14.49 8.46 16.48
N ILE A 173 -15.00 8.53 17.72
CA ILE A 173 -16.04 9.49 18.11
C ILE A 173 -15.54 10.92 17.81
N ALA A 174 -14.31 11.23 18.20
CA ALA A 174 -13.72 12.54 17.96
C ALA A 174 -13.60 12.90 16.48
N PHE A 175 -13.24 11.93 15.63
CA PHE A 175 -13.11 12.15 14.19
C PHE A 175 -14.43 12.61 13.56
N TYR A 176 -15.58 12.04 13.96
CA TYR A 176 -16.88 12.33 13.36
C TYR A 176 -17.68 13.45 14.02
N MET A 177 -17.39 13.75 15.29
CA MET A 177 -18.27 14.60 16.08
C MET A 177 -17.76 16.04 16.25
N PHE A 178 -16.49 16.30 15.98
CA PHE A 178 -15.93 17.66 16.06
C PHE A 178 -15.73 18.28 14.67
N ARG A 179 -16.31 19.47 14.47
CA ARG A 179 -16.47 20.16 13.17
C ARG A 179 -15.18 20.71 12.55
N GLU A 180 -14.07 20.63 13.26
CA GLU A 180 -12.80 21.21 12.81
C GLU A 180 -12.15 20.32 11.75
N ARG A 181 -11.99 20.87 10.54
CA ARG A 181 -11.42 20.16 9.37
C ARG A 181 -12.11 18.82 9.12
N GLU A 182 -13.45 18.88 9.13
CA GLU A 182 -14.30 17.74 8.83
C GLU A 182 -13.87 17.10 7.50
N GLN A 183 -13.51 17.90 6.51
CA GLN A 183 -13.14 17.42 5.18
C GLN A 183 -11.83 16.62 5.18
N GLU A 184 -10.70 17.16 5.66
CA GLU A 184 -9.41 16.42 5.63
C GLU A 184 -9.43 15.18 6.52
N THR A 185 -10.17 15.27 7.62
CA THR A 185 -10.40 14.16 8.56
C THR A 185 -11.23 13.06 7.89
N ILE A 186 -12.36 13.44 7.27
CA ILE A 186 -13.25 12.51 6.57
C ILE A 186 -12.55 11.94 5.33
N ASP A 187 -11.78 12.73 4.60
CA ASP A 187 -11.02 12.30 3.44
C ASP A 187 -9.97 11.27 3.85
N PHE A 188 -9.25 11.49 4.96
CA PHE A 188 -8.37 10.47 5.53
C PHE A 188 -9.14 9.18 5.88
N LEU A 189 -10.27 9.30 6.59
CA LEU A 189 -11.08 8.13 6.96
C LEU A 189 -11.61 7.39 5.72
N LYS A 190 -12.01 8.09 4.66
CA LYS A 190 -12.51 7.52 3.41
C LYS A 190 -11.41 6.92 2.56
N ASP A 191 -10.34 7.67 2.30
CA ASP A 191 -9.31 7.27 1.35
C ASP A 191 -8.41 6.17 1.91
N GLU A 192 -8.07 6.26 3.21
CA GLU A 192 -7.12 5.35 3.83
C GLU A 192 -7.82 4.20 4.58
N LEU A 193 -8.91 4.49 5.30
CA LEU A 193 -9.62 3.48 6.12
C LEU A 193 -10.93 3.00 5.48
N ARG A 194 -11.35 3.59 4.36
CA ARG A 194 -12.62 3.30 3.66
C ARG A 194 -13.88 3.52 4.49
N ILE A 195 -13.80 4.39 5.50
CA ILE A 195 -14.91 4.69 6.40
C ILE A 195 -15.64 5.95 5.90
N HIS A 196 -16.89 5.79 5.49
CA HIS A 196 -17.70 6.88 4.94
C HIS A 196 -18.44 7.69 5.99
N ASP A 197 -19.00 7.02 7.01
CA ASP A 197 -19.73 7.69 8.08
C ASP A 197 -19.81 6.88 9.38
N PHE A 198 -20.20 7.56 10.45
CA PHE A 198 -20.56 6.94 11.73
C PHE A 198 -21.95 6.27 11.62
N GLY A 199 -22.05 5.00 12.03
CA GLY A 199 -23.31 4.27 12.09
C GLY A 199 -23.96 4.40 13.47
N SER A 200 -23.43 3.68 14.46
CA SER A 200 -24.00 3.60 15.80
C SER A 200 -22.95 3.40 16.90
N ALA A 201 -23.35 3.53 18.16
CA ALA A 201 -22.49 3.22 19.31
C ALA A 201 -23.24 2.38 20.35
N LEU A 202 -22.64 1.26 20.75
CA LEU A 202 -23.10 0.42 21.84
C LEU A 202 -22.11 0.46 23.00
N PHE A 203 -22.53 1.05 24.12
CA PHE A 203 -21.79 1.01 25.38
C PHE A 203 -22.20 -0.24 26.14
N ILE A 204 -21.21 -1.09 26.44
CA ILE A 204 -21.40 -2.28 27.26
C ILE A 204 -20.76 -1.99 28.60
N LEU A 205 -21.60 -1.74 29.61
CA LEU A 205 -21.18 -1.48 30.97
C LEU A 205 -21.30 -2.75 31.82
N LYS A 206 -20.43 -2.85 32.82
CA LYS A 206 -20.36 -3.98 33.75
C LYS A 206 -20.43 -3.53 35.19
N GLU A 207 -20.90 -4.42 36.05
CA GLU A 207 -20.78 -4.24 37.49
C GLU A 207 -19.30 -4.07 37.88
N PRO A 208 -18.94 -2.92 38.47
CA PRO A 208 -17.56 -2.62 38.82
C PRO A 208 -17.17 -3.32 40.12
N SER A 209 -15.87 -3.58 40.31
CA SER A 209 -15.36 -4.32 41.48
C SER A 209 -15.63 -3.63 42.82
N TRP A 210 -15.88 -2.33 42.82
CA TRP A 210 -16.17 -1.53 44.02
C TRP A 210 -17.67 -1.44 44.37
N ALA A 211 -18.55 -2.01 43.55
CA ALA A 211 -19.99 -2.02 43.81
C ALA A 211 -20.29 -2.72 45.16
N ARG A 212 -21.09 -2.07 46.00
CA ARG A 212 -21.50 -2.65 47.28
C ARG A 212 -22.63 -3.65 47.08
N GLN A 213 -22.65 -4.70 47.89
CA GLN A 213 -23.71 -5.69 47.89
C GLN A 213 -25.08 -5.01 48.08
N GLY A 214 -25.98 -5.19 47.10
CA GLY A 214 -27.31 -4.57 47.08
C GLY A 214 -27.45 -3.37 46.14
N ASN A 215 -26.36 -2.74 45.69
CA ASN A 215 -26.41 -1.75 44.63
C ASN A 215 -26.59 -2.44 43.27
N LYS A 216 -27.76 -2.29 42.67
CA LYS A 216 -28.12 -2.90 41.38
C LYS A 216 -27.93 -1.92 40.22
N VAL A 217 -28.15 -2.40 38.99
CA VAL A 217 -28.12 -1.59 37.77
C VAL A 217 -29.06 -0.38 37.86
N ASP A 218 -30.23 -0.51 38.48
CA ASP A 218 -31.21 0.57 38.63
C ASP A 218 -30.68 1.77 39.42
N SER A 219 -29.74 1.54 40.34
CA SER A 219 -29.02 2.59 41.08
C SER A 219 -27.64 2.89 40.48
N LEU A 220 -27.40 2.44 39.25
CA LEU A 220 -26.12 2.55 38.52
C LEU A 220 -24.95 2.02 39.36
N TRP A 221 -25.17 0.91 40.07
CA TRP A 221 -24.23 0.28 41.00
C TRP A 221 -23.69 1.22 42.11
N GLY A 222 -24.35 2.36 42.33
CA GLY A 222 -23.94 3.37 43.29
C GLY A 222 -22.85 4.32 42.79
N ALA A 223 -22.66 4.43 41.47
CA ALA A 223 -21.77 5.42 40.86
C ALA A 223 -22.06 6.84 41.35
N LYS A 224 -21.04 7.71 41.36
CA LYS A 224 -21.10 9.10 41.82
C LYS A 224 -20.32 10.02 40.86
N GLY A 225 -20.54 11.33 41.01
CA GLY A 225 -19.79 12.34 40.28
C GLY A 225 -19.96 12.29 38.78
N LEU A 226 -18.88 12.58 38.05
CA LEU A 226 -18.84 12.63 36.59
C LEU A 226 -19.30 11.32 35.96
N VAL A 227 -18.88 10.20 36.54
CA VAL A 227 -19.19 8.85 36.08
C VAL A 227 -20.69 8.60 36.08
N LYS A 228 -21.37 8.95 37.18
CA LYS A 228 -22.84 8.84 37.29
C LYS A 228 -23.53 9.74 36.27
N SER A 229 -23.06 10.97 36.12
CA SER A 229 -23.62 11.94 35.18
C SER A 229 -23.57 11.41 33.75
N LEU A 230 -22.41 10.91 33.30
CA LEU A 230 -22.28 10.31 31.98
C LEU A 230 -23.18 9.08 31.82
N MET A 231 -23.25 8.19 32.80
CA MET A 231 -24.15 7.02 32.73
C MET A 231 -25.61 7.44 32.54
N ILE A 232 -26.08 8.46 33.27
CA ILE A 232 -27.43 9.02 33.12
C ILE A 232 -27.62 9.63 31.75
N ASP A 233 -26.63 10.37 31.25
CA ASP A 233 -26.70 11.01 29.94
C ASP A 233 -26.78 9.97 28.83
N ILE A 234 -25.88 8.98 28.77
CA ILE A 234 -25.94 7.90 27.76
C ILE A 234 -27.26 7.12 27.88
N LEU A 235 -27.72 6.84 29.10
CA LEU A 235 -29.00 6.17 29.35
C LEU A 235 -30.18 6.94 28.74
N GLY A 236 -30.20 8.28 28.89
CA GLY A 236 -31.27 9.13 28.37
C GLY A 236 -31.32 9.22 26.84
N PHE A 237 -30.19 9.00 26.17
CA PHE A 237 -30.09 9.02 24.70
C PHE A 237 -30.14 7.62 24.05
N SER A 238 -30.14 6.55 24.85
CA SER A 238 -30.17 5.17 24.38
C SER A 238 -31.57 4.76 23.91
N LEU A 239 -31.67 4.11 22.73
CA LEU A 239 -32.95 3.71 22.13
C LEU A 239 -33.71 2.65 22.95
N ALA A 240 -32.98 1.73 23.60
CA ALA A 240 -33.55 0.69 24.46
C ALA A 240 -32.47 0.14 25.42
N PRO A 241 -32.30 0.72 26.62
CA PRO A 241 -31.36 0.20 27.61
C PRO A 241 -31.70 -1.23 28.04
N ILE A 242 -30.73 -2.15 28.01
CA ILE A 242 -30.92 -3.54 28.43
C ILE A 242 -30.04 -3.84 29.64
N ALA A 243 -30.67 -4.12 30.78
CA ALA A 243 -30.01 -4.63 31.97
C ALA A 243 -30.14 -6.16 32.02
N THR A 244 -29.03 -6.88 32.10
CA THR A 244 -29.03 -8.35 32.11
C THR A 244 -27.89 -8.90 32.98
N TYR A 245 -27.83 -10.22 33.13
CA TYR A 245 -26.74 -10.93 33.78
C TYR A 245 -26.10 -11.90 32.79
N GLU A 246 -24.77 -11.89 32.74
CA GLU A 246 -23.99 -12.81 31.92
C GLU A 246 -23.12 -13.71 32.78
N ARG A 247 -22.85 -14.92 32.30
CA ARG A 247 -21.89 -15.83 32.92
C ARG A 247 -20.53 -15.54 32.31
N VAL A 248 -19.62 -14.99 33.10
CA VAL A 248 -18.28 -14.57 32.67
C VAL A 248 -17.25 -15.44 33.34
N HIS A 249 -16.28 -15.95 32.57
CA HIS A 249 -15.13 -16.65 33.13
C HIS A 249 -14.16 -15.64 33.73
N THR A 250 -14.01 -15.63 35.05
CA THR A 250 -13.01 -14.77 35.73
C THR A 250 -11.62 -15.40 35.73
N ASN A 251 -11.56 -16.72 35.65
CA ASN A 251 -10.35 -17.49 35.34
C ASN A 251 -10.73 -18.85 34.74
N TYR A 252 -9.73 -19.66 34.35
CA TYR A 252 -9.92 -20.97 33.73
C TYR A 252 -10.72 -21.99 34.58
N LYS A 253 -10.97 -21.70 35.87
CA LYS A 253 -11.70 -22.56 36.82
C LYS A 253 -12.99 -21.94 37.36
N LYS A 254 -13.27 -20.65 37.11
CA LYS A 254 -14.33 -19.91 37.80
C LYS A 254 -15.17 -19.13 36.81
N THR A 255 -16.48 -19.35 36.90
CA THR A 255 -17.50 -18.59 36.16
C THR A 255 -18.36 -17.85 37.17
N GLU A 256 -18.53 -16.56 36.98
CA GLU A 256 -19.33 -15.70 37.84
C GLU A 256 -20.49 -15.10 37.04
N LYS A 257 -21.65 -14.89 37.69
CA LYS A 257 -22.72 -14.08 37.11
C LYS A 257 -22.34 -12.62 37.31
N GLN A 258 -22.13 -11.89 36.22
CA GLN A 258 -21.83 -10.46 36.25
C GLN A 258 -23.01 -9.67 35.68
N SER A 259 -23.42 -8.60 36.37
CA SER A 259 -24.45 -7.70 35.87
C SER A 259 -23.90 -6.83 34.73
N ARG A 260 -24.70 -6.66 33.68
CA ARG A 260 -24.39 -5.91 32.45
C ARG A 260 -25.48 -4.88 32.17
N LEU A 261 -25.07 -3.73 31.62
CA LEU A 261 -25.97 -2.71 31.10
C LEU A 261 -25.54 -2.34 29.67
N TYR A 262 -26.43 -2.56 28.71
CA TYR A 262 -26.23 -2.25 27.30
C TYR A 262 -26.96 -0.96 26.94
N LEU A 263 -26.24 0.03 26.43
CA LEU A 263 -26.79 1.34 26.05
C LEU A 263 -26.46 1.60 24.58
N PHE A 264 -27.50 1.65 23.74
CA PHE A 264 -27.37 1.74 22.29
C PHE A 264 -27.83 3.09 21.75
N ILE A 265 -26.91 3.83 21.15
CA ILE A 265 -27.18 5.08 20.44
C ILE A 265 -27.19 4.75 18.94
N ASN A 266 -28.37 4.84 18.34
CA ASN A 266 -28.67 4.25 17.04
C ASN A 266 -28.42 5.16 15.83
N SER A 267 -27.92 6.39 16.03
CA SER A 267 -27.57 7.27 14.92
C SER A 267 -26.56 8.35 15.31
N LYS A 268 -25.87 8.88 14.30
CA LYS A 268 -24.96 10.02 14.41
C LYS A 268 -25.65 11.26 14.98
N GLU A 269 -26.88 11.54 14.59
CA GLU A 269 -27.64 12.74 15.00
C GLU A 269 -27.93 12.73 16.48
N LYS A 270 -28.39 11.59 17.02
CA LYS A 270 -28.61 11.45 18.47
C LYS A 270 -27.32 11.56 19.27
N PHE A 271 -26.23 11.02 18.74
CA PHE A 271 -24.92 11.14 19.39
C PHE A 271 -24.43 12.60 19.38
N LYS A 272 -24.61 13.32 18.26
CA LYS A 272 -24.35 14.76 18.19
C LYS A 272 -25.22 15.56 19.15
N GLU A 273 -26.49 15.19 19.31
CA GLU A 273 -27.38 15.84 20.27
C GLU A 273 -26.94 15.63 21.73
N LEU A 274 -26.51 14.40 22.09
CA LEU A 274 -25.90 14.11 23.39
C LEU A 274 -24.70 15.02 23.66
N ILE A 275 -23.76 15.10 22.70
CA ILE A 275 -22.54 15.92 22.84
C ILE A 275 -22.89 17.40 22.99
N LYS A 276 -23.76 17.91 22.12
CA LYS A 276 -24.18 19.31 22.13
C LYS A 276 -24.87 19.69 23.44
N ASN A 277 -25.79 18.85 23.92
CA ASN A 277 -26.64 19.18 25.06
C ASN A 277 -25.98 18.94 26.42
N LYS A 278 -25.00 18.02 26.50
CA LYS A 278 -24.40 17.59 27.77
C LYS A 278 -22.92 17.94 27.92
N TYR A 279 -22.24 18.23 26.81
CA TYR A 279 -20.80 18.46 26.78
C TYR A 279 -20.42 19.74 26.02
N ASP A 280 -21.38 20.60 25.66
CA ASP A 280 -21.19 21.88 24.95
C ASP A 280 -20.37 21.78 23.64
N ASP A 281 -20.47 20.66 22.92
CA ASP A 281 -19.62 20.36 21.75
C ASP A 281 -18.10 20.37 22.06
N ASP A 282 -17.71 20.28 23.34
CA ASP A 282 -16.31 20.29 23.80
C ASP A 282 -15.71 18.87 23.80
N LYS A 283 -14.64 18.71 23.02
CA LYS A 283 -13.94 17.42 22.85
C LYS A 283 -13.28 16.90 24.10
N VAL A 284 -12.71 17.79 24.92
CA VAL A 284 -11.98 17.41 26.12
C VAL A 284 -12.96 16.94 27.20
N ARG A 285 -14.10 17.62 27.34
CA ARG A 285 -15.16 17.21 28.28
C ARG A 285 -15.72 15.85 27.93
N LEU A 286 -16.03 15.61 26.65
CA LEU A 286 -16.50 14.31 26.19
C LEU A 286 -15.47 13.21 26.46
N PHE A 287 -14.21 13.47 26.11
CA PHE A 287 -13.11 12.52 26.33
C PHE A 287 -12.97 12.16 27.81
N ASN A 288 -12.90 13.15 28.69
CA ASN A 288 -12.78 12.96 30.13
C ASN A 288 -13.98 12.22 30.72
N ALA A 289 -15.19 12.49 30.22
CA ALA A 289 -16.37 11.75 30.61
C ALA A 289 -16.26 10.29 30.17
N LEU A 290 -15.99 10.00 28.90
CA LEU A 290 -15.86 8.62 28.38
C LEU A 290 -14.77 7.84 29.12
N GLU A 291 -13.63 8.48 29.36
CA GLU A 291 -12.55 7.91 30.15
C GLU A 291 -12.98 7.60 31.59
N SER A 292 -13.86 8.42 32.19
CA SER A 292 -14.33 8.19 33.57
C SER A 292 -14.99 6.82 33.75
N LEU A 293 -15.65 6.28 32.72
CA LEU A 293 -16.23 4.93 32.74
C LEU A 293 -15.14 3.85 32.75
N HIS A 294 -14.07 4.04 31.97
CA HIS A 294 -12.92 3.12 31.93
C HIS A 294 -12.18 3.10 33.26
N LEU A 295 -11.81 4.28 33.76
CA LEU A 295 -11.12 4.44 35.06
C LEU A 295 -11.93 3.94 36.25
N SER A 296 -13.25 3.92 36.12
CA SER A 296 -14.16 3.45 37.17
C SER A 296 -14.48 1.96 37.09
N ASP A 297 -13.77 1.18 36.28
CA ASP A 297 -14.01 -0.27 36.12
C ASP A 297 -15.44 -0.62 35.65
N LEU A 298 -16.13 0.34 35.03
CA LEU A 298 -17.50 0.19 34.54
C LEU A 298 -17.55 -0.19 33.07
N MET A 299 -16.54 0.19 32.29
CA MET A 299 -16.52 -0.07 30.86
C MET A 299 -16.07 -1.51 30.59
N GLN A 300 -16.94 -2.32 29.98
CA GLN A 300 -16.53 -3.62 29.41
C GLN A 300 -16.04 -3.45 27.98
N ASP A 301 -16.81 -2.72 27.17
CA ASP A 301 -16.52 -2.49 25.76
C ASP A 301 -17.33 -1.28 25.26
N VAL A 302 -16.82 -0.64 24.19
CA VAL A 302 -17.55 0.38 23.44
C VAL A 302 -17.42 0.01 21.97
N LYS A 303 -18.51 -0.57 21.44
CA LYS A 303 -18.58 -0.96 20.04
C LYS A 303 -19.08 0.23 19.26
N ILE A 304 -18.16 0.85 18.54
CA ILE A 304 -18.52 1.86 17.55
C ILE A 304 -18.59 1.17 16.21
N ASN A 305 -19.73 1.39 15.59
CA ASN A 305 -20.09 0.82 14.34
C ASN A 305 -19.97 1.90 13.27
N VAL A 306 -19.22 1.60 12.22
CA VAL A 306 -18.96 2.54 11.11
C VAL A 306 -19.42 1.97 9.79
N LEU A 307 -19.76 2.85 8.85
CA LEU A 307 -20.14 2.48 7.48
C LEU A 307 -18.88 2.43 6.61
N LYS A 308 -18.51 1.22 6.14
CA LYS A 308 -17.30 0.98 5.35
C LYS A 308 -17.62 0.59 3.90
N GLU A 309 -16.79 1.02 2.96
CA GLU A 309 -16.93 0.64 1.54
C GLU A 309 -16.80 -0.89 1.36
N ASN A 310 -17.70 -1.50 0.58
CA ASN A 310 -17.75 -2.94 0.29
C ASN A 310 -18.06 -3.85 1.50
N VAL A 311 -18.66 -3.32 2.57
CA VAL A 311 -19.19 -4.11 3.68
C VAL A 311 -20.69 -3.83 3.82
N ASP A 312 -21.53 -4.86 3.73
CA ASP A 312 -22.96 -4.73 4.00
C ASP A 312 -23.18 -4.57 5.50
N GLY A 313 -23.45 -3.33 5.94
CA GLY A 313 -23.82 -3.00 7.32
C GLY A 313 -22.76 -2.21 8.08
N GLU A 314 -22.82 -2.32 9.40
CA GLU A 314 -22.01 -1.59 10.37
C GLU A 314 -20.82 -2.43 10.84
N LEU A 315 -19.59 -1.91 10.74
CA LEU A 315 -18.37 -2.59 11.20
C LEU A 315 -18.00 -2.14 12.62
N SER A 316 -17.83 -3.07 13.54
CA SER A 316 -17.39 -2.81 14.91
C SER A 316 -15.88 -2.53 14.98
N MET A 317 -15.46 -1.68 15.92
CA MET A 317 -14.02 -1.43 16.18
C MET A 317 -13.22 -2.71 16.36
N ASN A 318 -13.79 -3.75 16.99
CA ASN A 318 -13.08 -5.01 17.21
C ASN A 318 -12.78 -5.78 15.91
N GLU A 319 -13.54 -5.54 14.85
CA GLU A 319 -13.41 -6.15 13.53
C GLU A 319 -12.41 -5.40 12.63
N MET A 320 -11.91 -4.24 13.06
CA MET A 320 -10.83 -3.52 12.39
C MET A 320 -9.47 -4.19 12.65
N SER A 321 -8.56 -4.08 11.70
CA SER A 321 -7.19 -4.57 11.83
C SER A 321 -6.43 -3.78 12.91
N GLU A 322 -5.45 -4.43 13.55
CA GLU A 322 -4.66 -3.79 14.61
C GLU A 322 -3.92 -2.53 14.11
N GLY A 323 -3.46 -2.53 12.85
CA GLY A 323 -2.85 -1.37 12.21
C GLY A 323 -3.80 -0.19 12.06
N GLU A 324 -5.05 -0.43 11.65
CA GLU A 324 -6.07 0.62 11.56
C GLU A 324 -6.39 1.21 12.95
N LYS A 325 -6.53 0.34 13.96
CA LYS A 325 -6.76 0.76 15.36
C LYS A 325 -5.59 1.60 15.88
N GLN A 326 -4.35 1.15 15.67
CA GLN A 326 -3.15 1.84 16.10
C GLN A 326 -3.06 3.24 15.49
N LEU A 327 -3.25 3.35 14.17
CA LEU A 327 -3.22 4.62 13.45
C LEU A 327 -4.32 5.58 13.94
N LEU A 328 -5.56 5.10 14.06
CA LEU A 328 -6.68 5.88 14.58
C LEU A 328 -6.44 6.36 16.01
N THR A 329 -5.89 5.50 16.87
CA THR A 329 -5.63 5.84 18.27
C THR A 329 -4.65 7.00 18.37
N VAL A 330 -3.52 6.90 17.67
CA VAL A 330 -2.49 7.96 17.71
C VAL A 330 -3.03 9.26 17.12
N LEU A 331 -3.61 9.22 15.92
CA LEU A 331 -4.11 10.44 15.26
C LEU A 331 -5.26 11.09 16.02
N GLY A 332 -6.19 10.30 16.57
CA GLY A 332 -7.33 10.84 17.31
C GLY A 332 -6.96 11.48 18.63
N LEU A 333 -5.99 10.91 19.35
CA LEU A 333 -5.49 11.54 20.58
C LEU A 333 -4.76 12.84 20.32
N LEU A 334 -4.01 12.90 19.22
CA LEU A 334 -3.40 14.16 18.79
C LEU A 334 -4.46 15.20 18.44
N LYS A 335 -5.60 14.79 17.87
CA LYS A 335 -6.73 15.69 17.60
C LYS A 335 -7.37 16.25 18.88
N PHE A 336 -7.45 15.45 19.96
CA PHE A 336 -7.93 15.93 21.26
C PHE A 336 -7.02 16.99 21.89
N THR A 337 -5.73 16.94 21.58
CA THR A 337 -4.67 17.67 22.31
C THR A 337 -4.00 18.75 21.46
N LYS A 338 -4.49 18.95 20.23
CA LYS A 338 -3.96 19.88 19.24
C LYS A 338 -3.91 21.34 19.68
N ASP A 339 -4.62 21.74 20.73
CA ASP A 339 -4.69 23.15 21.16
C ASP A 339 -3.73 23.42 22.32
N ASP A 340 -3.01 22.38 22.75
CA ASP A 340 -2.27 22.37 23.99
C ASP A 340 -0.79 22.08 23.78
N GLU A 341 0.02 22.84 24.50
CA GLU A 341 1.47 22.69 24.52
C GLU A 341 1.89 21.36 25.18
N SER A 342 2.28 20.39 24.35
CA SER A 342 2.39 18.99 24.77
C SER A 342 3.71 18.32 24.37
N LEU A 343 4.06 17.24 25.09
CA LEU A 343 5.11 16.30 24.71
C LEU A 343 4.46 14.95 24.37
N ILE A 344 4.73 14.43 23.18
CA ILE A 344 4.19 13.15 22.73
C ILE A 344 5.35 12.18 22.54
N LEU A 345 5.24 11.03 23.16
CA LEU A 345 6.23 9.98 23.17
C LEU A 345 5.60 8.73 22.54
N LEU A 346 6.14 8.24 21.42
CA LEU A 346 5.58 7.07 20.71
C LEU A 346 6.62 5.95 20.63
N ASP A 347 6.38 4.83 21.29
CA ASP A 347 7.21 3.63 21.17
C ASP A 347 6.64 2.66 20.14
N GLU A 348 7.39 2.46 19.05
CA GLU A 348 7.05 1.65 17.88
C GLU A 348 5.60 1.88 17.38
N PRO A 349 5.28 3.11 16.94
CA PRO A 349 3.95 3.42 16.39
C PRO A 349 3.66 2.71 15.06
N ASP A 350 4.63 1.99 14.51
CA ASP A 350 4.60 1.36 13.19
C ASP A 350 4.43 -0.17 13.20
N THR A 351 4.42 -0.82 14.37
CA THR A 351 4.45 -2.30 14.51
C THR A 351 3.37 -3.03 13.69
N HIS A 352 2.16 -2.50 13.58
CA HIS A 352 1.05 -3.12 12.85
C HIS A 352 0.69 -2.42 11.53
N LEU A 353 1.48 -1.41 11.12
CA LEU A 353 1.22 -0.66 9.90
C LEU A 353 1.78 -1.38 8.68
N ASN A 354 1.05 -1.30 7.56
CA ASN A 354 1.57 -1.75 6.27
C ASN A 354 2.65 -0.77 5.74
N PRO A 355 3.52 -1.19 4.78
CA PRO A 355 4.59 -0.34 4.26
C PRO A 355 4.12 1.00 3.68
N HIS A 356 2.93 1.04 3.07
CA HIS A 356 2.39 2.27 2.50
C HIS A 356 2.05 3.31 3.59
N TRP A 357 1.42 2.86 4.68
CA TRP A 357 1.09 3.72 5.82
C TRP A 357 2.31 4.12 6.64
N LYS A 358 3.31 3.24 6.75
CA LYS A 358 4.60 3.60 7.35
C LYS A 358 5.26 4.74 6.60
N TRP A 359 5.29 4.66 5.27
CA TRP A 359 5.86 5.70 4.41
C TRP A 359 5.10 7.05 4.51
N LYS A 360 3.76 7.02 4.66
CA LYS A 360 2.92 8.22 4.83
C LYS A 360 2.72 8.67 6.27
N TYR A 361 3.33 8.00 7.26
CA TYR A 361 2.98 8.21 8.66
C TYR A 361 3.16 9.66 9.13
N LEU A 362 4.31 10.26 8.81
CA LEU A 362 4.60 11.65 9.14
C LEU A 362 3.65 12.62 8.40
N ASP A 363 3.32 12.32 7.13
CA ASP A 363 2.33 13.09 6.37
C ASP A 363 0.94 13.05 7.02
N TYR A 364 0.52 11.91 7.57
CA TYR A 364 -0.77 11.81 8.27
C TYR A 364 -0.76 12.63 9.55
N LEU A 365 0.31 12.54 10.33
CA LEU A 365 0.46 13.35 11.54
C LEU A 365 0.44 14.86 11.22
N ASP A 366 0.94 15.29 10.06
CA ASP A 366 0.90 16.70 9.61
C ASP A 366 -0.49 17.11 9.11
N LYS A 367 -1.07 16.33 8.20
CA LYS A 367 -2.33 16.66 7.52
C LYS A 367 -3.53 16.60 8.45
N VAL A 368 -3.60 15.57 9.31
CA VAL A 368 -4.79 15.28 10.13
C VAL A 368 -4.83 16.11 11.41
N VAL A 369 -3.69 16.39 12.03
CA VAL A 369 -3.65 17.00 13.38
C VAL A 369 -3.51 18.52 13.33
N LYS A 370 -2.77 19.08 12.36
CA LYS A 370 -2.33 20.50 12.34
C LYS A 370 -1.75 20.93 13.69
N ARG A 371 -0.63 20.30 14.05
CA ARG A 371 0.01 20.38 15.36
C ARG A 371 0.37 21.84 15.72
N PRO A 372 0.28 22.23 17.00
CA PRO A 372 0.90 23.47 17.47
C PRO A 372 2.39 23.47 17.13
N GLU A 373 2.92 24.64 16.77
CA GLU A 373 4.37 24.85 16.68
C GLU A 373 5.08 24.51 17.99
N ASN A 374 4.36 24.48 19.11
CA ASN A 374 4.88 24.21 20.44
C ASN A 374 4.62 22.77 20.93
N THR A 375 4.47 21.79 20.05
CA THR A 375 4.25 20.39 20.45
C THR A 375 5.35 19.50 19.90
N GLN A 376 6.14 18.89 20.78
CA GLN A 376 7.25 18.01 20.41
C GLN A 376 6.81 16.54 20.39
N ILE A 377 7.16 15.82 19.34
CA ILE A 377 6.97 14.38 19.18
C ILE A 377 8.33 13.70 19.16
N ILE A 378 8.54 12.78 20.09
CA ILE A 378 9.68 11.88 20.11
C ILE A 378 9.15 10.48 19.88
N PHE A 379 9.69 9.76 18.90
CA PHE A 379 9.27 8.39 18.63
C PHE A 379 10.45 7.47 18.41
N CYS A 380 10.30 6.19 18.75
CA CYS A 380 11.26 5.16 18.38
C CYS A 380 10.66 4.18 17.39
N THR A 381 11.47 3.75 16.43
CA THR A 381 11.10 2.79 15.41
C THR A 381 12.32 1.98 14.99
N HIS A 382 12.03 0.79 14.47
CA HIS A 382 12.99 -0.07 13.80
C HIS A 382 12.74 -0.16 12.30
N ASP A 383 11.82 0.66 11.76
CA ASP A 383 11.47 0.62 10.34
C ASP A 383 12.06 1.83 9.58
N PRO A 384 12.93 1.60 8.57
CA PRO A 384 13.53 2.67 7.79
C PRO A 384 12.53 3.50 6.99
N LEU A 385 11.34 2.96 6.66
CA LEU A 385 10.33 3.67 5.88
C LEU A 385 9.67 4.79 6.68
N LEU A 386 9.63 4.68 8.01
CA LEU A 386 8.95 5.65 8.87
C LEU A 386 9.69 6.99 8.96
N PHE A 387 11.02 6.94 8.98
CA PHE A 387 11.87 8.13 9.12
C PHE A 387 12.70 8.42 7.88
N GLY A 388 12.50 7.67 6.80
CA GLY A 388 13.21 7.84 5.53
C GLY A 388 12.99 9.20 4.87
N SER A 389 12.00 9.99 5.29
CA SER A 389 11.76 11.37 4.81
C SER A 389 12.32 12.46 5.74
N MET A 390 12.95 12.10 6.86
CA MET A 390 13.43 13.05 7.87
C MET A 390 14.82 13.61 7.57
N ASP A 391 15.11 14.78 8.15
CA ASP A 391 16.44 15.37 8.20
C ASP A 391 17.33 14.74 9.28
N LYS A 392 18.65 14.81 9.10
CA LYS A 392 19.62 14.31 10.09
C LYS A 392 19.45 14.93 11.48
N SER A 393 19.06 16.20 11.54
CA SER A 393 18.83 16.92 12.81
C SER A 393 17.64 16.37 13.58
N GLN A 394 16.73 15.66 12.90
CA GLN A 394 15.56 15.01 13.50
C GLN A 394 15.83 13.56 13.90
N VAL A 395 17.05 13.05 13.71
CA VAL A 395 17.37 11.63 13.93
C VAL A 395 18.43 11.51 15.01
N ARG A 396 18.22 10.58 15.95
CA ARG A 396 19.16 10.25 17.02
C ARG A 396 19.45 8.76 17.01
N ILE A 397 20.71 8.39 16.77
CA ILE A 397 21.19 7.02 16.71
C ILE A 397 21.71 6.61 18.09
N PHE A 398 21.09 5.60 18.67
CA PHE A 398 21.47 4.97 19.93
C PHE A 398 22.39 3.78 19.65
N ASN A 399 23.63 3.88 20.10
CA ASN A 399 24.63 2.83 19.99
C ASN A 399 25.15 2.43 21.36
N TYR A 400 25.44 1.14 21.52
CA TYR A 400 26.17 0.65 22.68
C TYR A 400 27.66 0.70 22.37
N ASP A 401 28.40 1.55 23.08
CA ASP A 401 29.85 1.61 23.00
C ASP A 401 30.43 0.49 23.90
N SER A 402 30.94 -0.57 23.27
CA SER A 402 31.53 -1.70 23.97
C SER A 402 32.84 -1.38 24.68
N GLU A 403 33.57 -0.36 24.24
CA GLU A 403 34.84 0.05 24.86
C GLU A 403 34.58 0.83 26.15
N GLN A 404 33.59 1.73 26.12
CA GLN A 404 33.20 2.53 27.28
C GLN A 404 32.15 1.84 28.16
N GLY A 405 31.55 0.75 27.69
CA GLY A 405 30.53 -0.02 28.39
C GLY A 405 29.20 0.73 28.57
N LYS A 406 28.94 1.78 27.77
CA LYS A 406 27.81 2.70 27.93
C LYS A 406 27.07 2.99 26.63
N THR A 407 25.81 3.41 26.73
CA THR A 407 25.05 3.90 25.58
C THR A 407 25.48 5.31 25.22
N VAL A 408 25.71 5.54 23.93
CA VAL A 408 26.00 6.86 23.35
C VAL A 408 24.96 7.21 22.28
N VAL A 409 24.73 8.51 22.08
CA VAL A 409 23.80 9.03 21.06
C VAL A 409 24.53 9.96 20.11
N ARG A 410 24.23 9.85 18.83
CA ARG A 410 24.73 10.76 17.80
C ARG A 410 23.70 11.04 16.71
N GLU A 411 23.92 12.10 15.95
CA GLU A 411 23.20 12.35 14.71
C GLU A 411 23.81 11.54 13.55
N PRO A 412 23.02 11.15 12.54
CA PRO A 412 23.57 10.58 11.32
C PRO A 412 24.39 11.62 10.54
N ALA A 413 25.41 11.14 9.82
CA ALA A 413 26.22 12.01 8.96
C ALA A 413 25.44 12.60 7.78
N ILE A 414 24.47 11.84 7.26
CA ILE A 414 23.65 12.17 6.08
C ILE A 414 22.18 12.13 6.50
N SER A 415 21.35 13.05 5.98
CA SER A 415 19.92 13.01 6.22
C SER A 415 19.30 11.74 5.62
N PRO A 416 18.45 10.99 6.35
CA PRO A 416 17.75 9.83 5.80
C PRO A 416 16.99 10.10 4.50
N LYS A 417 16.40 11.29 4.34
CA LYS A 417 15.73 11.73 3.10
C LYS A 417 16.64 11.81 1.87
N GLU A 418 17.95 11.78 2.06
CA GLU A 418 18.97 11.78 1.01
C GLU A 418 19.57 10.39 0.78
N MET A 419 19.01 9.36 1.42
CA MET A 419 19.48 7.97 1.38
C MET A 419 18.41 7.06 0.77
N SER A 420 18.82 6.07 -0.01
CA SER A 420 17.92 4.97 -0.37
C SER A 420 17.65 4.10 0.87
N VAL A 421 16.55 3.35 0.88
CA VAL A 421 16.24 2.40 1.97
C VAL A 421 17.38 1.40 2.18
N GLU A 422 17.98 0.91 1.09
CA GLU A 422 19.15 0.02 1.13
C GLU A 422 20.34 0.68 1.83
N LYS A 423 20.59 1.97 1.55
CA LYS A 423 21.66 2.74 2.19
C LYS A 423 21.34 3.00 3.66
N ILE A 424 20.09 3.26 4.02
CA ILE A 424 19.68 3.40 5.43
C ILE A 424 19.98 2.10 6.19
N LEU A 425 19.58 0.96 5.63
CA LEU A 425 19.79 -0.37 6.21
C LEU A 425 21.27 -0.73 6.38
N THR A 426 22.11 -0.38 5.41
CA THR A 426 23.55 -0.69 5.42
C THR A 426 24.42 0.37 6.10
N SER A 427 23.89 1.57 6.31
CA SER A 427 24.59 2.63 7.04
C SER A 427 24.68 2.36 8.54
N ASP A 428 25.32 3.27 9.25
CA ASP A 428 25.42 3.25 10.70
C ASP A 428 24.10 3.49 11.46
N LEU A 429 22.98 3.73 10.74
CA LEU A 429 21.64 3.76 11.31
C LEU A 429 21.17 2.38 11.78
N PHE A 430 21.37 1.35 10.94
CA PHE A 430 20.97 -0.03 11.21
C PHE A 430 22.14 -1.01 11.29
N GLY A 431 23.25 -0.70 10.63
CA GLY A 431 24.50 -1.45 10.69
C GLY A 431 24.41 -2.82 10.03
N LEU A 432 23.51 -3.04 9.06
CA LEU A 432 23.49 -4.31 8.34
C LEU A 432 24.73 -4.40 7.45
N PRO A 433 25.52 -5.49 7.55
CA PRO A 433 26.68 -5.67 6.68
C PRO A 433 26.27 -5.77 5.21
N SER A 434 25.09 -6.32 4.96
CA SER A 434 24.47 -6.50 3.66
C SER A 434 22.96 -6.69 3.83
N ILE A 435 22.20 -6.30 2.81
CA ILE A 435 20.76 -6.61 2.68
C ILE A 435 20.52 -7.98 2.02
N MET A 436 21.58 -8.62 1.52
CA MET A 436 21.49 -9.93 0.89
C MET A 436 21.36 -11.04 1.93
N ASN A 437 20.76 -12.16 1.55
CA ASN A 437 20.81 -13.34 2.40
C ASN A 437 22.25 -13.84 2.52
N LYS A 438 22.60 -14.29 3.72
CA LYS A 438 23.97 -14.74 4.07
C LYS A 438 24.56 -15.73 3.08
N GLU A 439 23.78 -16.73 2.64
CA GLU A 439 24.26 -17.74 1.70
C GLU A 439 24.64 -17.15 0.33
N LEU A 440 23.85 -16.20 -0.18
CA LEU A 440 24.14 -15.54 -1.45
C LEU A 440 25.31 -14.58 -1.32
N GLU A 441 25.41 -13.88 -0.19
CA GLU A 441 26.55 -13.03 0.14
C GLU A 441 27.84 -13.84 0.24
N ASP A 442 27.82 -15.00 0.93
CA ASP A 442 28.96 -15.91 1.03
C ASP A 442 29.39 -16.40 -0.36
N LYS A 443 28.44 -16.80 -1.21
CA LYS A 443 28.71 -17.20 -2.61
C LYS A 443 29.28 -16.04 -3.44
N LEU A 444 28.79 -14.83 -3.27
CA LEU A 444 29.30 -13.64 -3.96
C LEU A 444 30.71 -13.28 -3.50
N ASN A 445 30.97 -13.32 -2.20
CA ASN A 445 32.28 -13.05 -1.61
C ASN A 445 33.29 -14.14 -2.01
N GLU A 446 32.89 -15.41 -2.01
CA GLU A 446 33.68 -16.53 -2.54
C GLU A 446 34.02 -16.28 -4.02
N LYS A 447 33.04 -15.92 -4.86
CA LYS A 447 33.30 -15.56 -6.26
C LYS A 447 34.31 -14.42 -6.38
N ARG A 448 34.15 -13.31 -5.63
CA ARG A 448 35.05 -12.15 -5.66
C ARG A 448 36.47 -12.52 -5.24
N TYR A 449 36.60 -13.34 -4.20
CA TYR A 449 37.90 -13.84 -3.72
C TYR A 449 38.60 -14.69 -4.79
N LEU A 450 37.87 -15.63 -5.42
CA LEU A 450 38.40 -16.44 -6.51
C LEU A 450 38.72 -15.60 -7.75
N GLN A 451 37.93 -14.58 -8.05
CA GLN A 451 38.19 -13.60 -9.12
C GLN A 451 39.51 -12.84 -8.88
N ALA A 452 39.78 -12.41 -7.65
CA ALA A 452 41.02 -11.73 -7.27
C ALA A 452 42.25 -12.65 -7.39
N LYS A 453 42.13 -13.93 -7.00
CA LYS A 453 43.15 -14.96 -7.27
C LYS A 453 43.41 -15.16 -8.77
N MET A 454 42.34 -15.11 -9.57
CA MET A 454 42.42 -15.18 -11.03
C MET A 454 43.22 -14.02 -11.62
N ILE A 455 43.01 -12.79 -11.12
CA ILE A 455 43.72 -11.58 -11.56
C ILE A 455 45.20 -11.61 -11.15
N SER A 456 45.51 -12.21 -10.00
CA SER A 456 46.88 -12.35 -9.49
C SER A 456 47.65 -13.57 -10.04
N ASN A 457 47.07 -14.33 -10.99
CA ASN A 457 47.62 -15.55 -11.59
C ASN A 457 47.97 -16.67 -10.57
N ASP A 458 47.38 -16.64 -9.37
CA ASP A 458 47.59 -17.59 -8.28
C ASP A 458 46.30 -18.39 -8.01
N ILE A 459 45.81 -19.10 -9.04
CA ILE A 459 44.56 -19.85 -8.95
C ILE A 459 44.73 -21.32 -9.38
N SER A 460 44.21 -22.24 -8.55
CA SER A 460 44.22 -23.68 -8.84
C SER A 460 43.16 -24.05 -9.89
N LYS A 461 43.28 -25.25 -10.48
CA LYS A 461 42.27 -25.77 -11.43
C LYS A 461 40.91 -26.00 -10.76
N GLU A 462 40.89 -26.36 -9.48
CA GLU A 462 39.66 -26.56 -8.70
C GLU A 462 38.98 -25.23 -8.36
N ASP A 463 39.77 -24.24 -7.93
CA ASP A 463 39.31 -22.87 -7.64
C ASP A 463 38.69 -22.23 -8.90
N ARG A 464 39.27 -22.49 -10.08
CA ARG A 464 38.73 -22.00 -11.35
C ARG A 464 37.38 -22.61 -11.70
N LYS A 465 37.19 -23.92 -11.51
CA LYS A 465 35.88 -24.58 -11.70
C LYS A 465 34.84 -24.05 -10.73
N ARG A 466 35.23 -23.82 -9.47
CA ARG A 466 34.36 -23.25 -8.44
C ARG A 466 33.92 -21.83 -8.80
N PHE A 467 34.85 -21.00 -9.31
CA PHE A 467 34.52 -19.67 -9.82
C PHE A 467 33.53 -19.70 -10.98
N GLU A 468 33.73 -20.59 -11.97
CA GLU A 468 32.82 -20.73 -13.11
C GLU A 468 31.42 -21.17 -12.66
N ALA A 469 31.31 -22.15 -11.76
CA ALA A 469 30.03 -22.58 -11.21
C ALA A 469 29.30 -21.48 -10.40
N LEU A 470 30.03 -20.70 -9.59
CA LEU A 470 29.45 -19.57 -8.86
C LEU A 470 29.03 -18.43 -9.80
N LYS A 471 29.78 -18.20 -10.88
CA LYS A 471 29.43 -17.23 -11.90
C LYS A 471 28.14 -17.65 -12.62
N GLU A 472 28.06 -18.90 -13.07
CA GLU A 472 26.88 -19.46 -13.74
C GLU A 472 25.64 -19.41 -12.84
N TYR A 473 25.77 -19.82 -11.58
CA TYR A 473 24.69 -19.69 -10.58
C TYR A 473 24.22 -18.25 -10.39
N LEU A 474 25.14 -17.29 -10.23
CA LEU A 474 24.77 -15.88 -10.03
C LEU A 474 24.17 -15.25 -11.30
N ASP A 475 24.61 -15.69 -12.49
CA ASP A 475 24.06 -15.25 -13.78
C ASP A 475 22.67 -15.87 -14.04
N GLU A 476 22.42 -17.12 -13.62
CA GLU A 476 21.15 -17.83 -13.71
C GLU A 476 20.05 -17.17 -12.85
N ILE A 477 20.39 -16.79 -11.62
CA ILE A 477 19.45 -16.08 -10.74
C ILE A 477 19.34 -14.58 -11.08
N GLY A 478 20.05 -14.09 -12.11
CA GLY A 478 20.01 -12.68 -12.54
C GLY A 478 20.61 -11.71 -11.54
N PHE A 479 21.58 -12.14 -10.71
CA PHE A 479 22.11 -11.35 -9.60
C PHE A 479 22.69 -9.97 -10.01
N TYR A 480 23.23 -9.87 -11.23
CA TYR A 480 23.83 -8.63 -11.75
C TYR A 480 22.88 -7.78 -12.60
N ASP A 481 21.60 -8.17 -12.72
CA ASP A 481 20.59 -7.40 -13.44
C ASP A 481 20.13 -6.24 -12.52
N ILE A 482 20.77 -5.07 -12.63
CA ILE A 482 20.65 -3.94 -11.65
C ILE A 482 19.23 -3.38 -11.48
N THR A 483 18.24 -3.71 -12.33
CA THR A 483 16.83 -3.40 -12.03
C THR A 483 15.87 -4.39 -12.69
N ALA A 484 14.85 -4.82 -11.96
CA ALA A 484 13.74 -5.63 -12.47
C ALA A 484 12.81 -4.89 -13.46
N ASP A 485 13.01 -3.58 -13.72
CA ASP A 485 12.24 -2.82 -14.70
C ASP A 485 13.03 -2.57 -15.99
N SER A 486 12.71 -3.37 -17.02
CA SER A 486 13.22 -3.22 -18.39
C SER A 486 13.04 -1.79 -18.95
N ARG A 487 11.97 -1.07 -18.56
CA ARG A 487 11.63 0.27 -19.07
C ARG A 487 12.56 1.34 -18.51
N TYR A 488 12.98 1.21 -17.26
CA TYR A 488 13.92 2.13 -16.63
C TYR A 488 15.34 1.96 -17.18
N ASN A 489 15.77 0.72 -17.44
CA ASN A 489 17.04 0.43 -18.12
C ASN A 489 17.09 1.03 -19.53
N GLN A 490 15.97 0.98 -20.25
CA GLN A 490 15.87 1.56 -21.59
C GLN A 490 15.87 3.09 -21.56
N PHE A 491 15.22 3.69 -20.55
CA PHE A 491 15.28 5.12 -20.27
C PHE A 491 16.71 5.60 -19.97
N LEU A 492 17.45 4.91 -19.10
CA LEU A 492 18.85 5.22 -18.81
C LEU A 492 19.76 5.09 -20.04
N LYS A 493 19.54 4.05 -20.85
CA LYS A 493 20.30 3.83 -22.09
C LYS A 493 20.07 4.93 -23.12
N LEU A 494 18.85 5.44 -23.26
CA LEU A 494 18.52 6.49 -24.23
C LEU A 494 18.91 7.89 -23.72
N THR A 495 18.67 8.19 -22.44
CA THR A 495 19.07 9.47 -21.84
C THR A 495 20.59 9.64 -21.75
N SER A 496 21.36 8.56 -21.56
CA SER A 496 22.84 8.61 -21.55
C SER A 496 23.48 9.05 -22.87
N LYS A 497 22.72 9.07 -23.99
CA LYS A 497 23.18 9.60 -25.28
C LYS A 497 23.15 11.13 -25.37
N HIS A 498 22.47 11.80 -24.44
CA HIS A 498 22.32 13.26 -24.42
C HIS A 498 23.21 13.86 -23.32
N LYS A 499 24.24 14.62 -23.72
CA LYS A 499 25.23 15.23 -22.81
C LYS A 499 24.58 16.23 -21.82
N GLU A 500 23.40 16.75 -22.16
CA GLU A 500 22.60 17.66 -21.35
C GLU A 500 22.13 17.05 -20.03
N PHE A 501 21.98 15.72 -19.93
CA PHE A 501 21.62 15.03 -18.69
C PHE A 501 22.79 14.87 -17.70
N ALA A 502 24.01 15.27 -18.07
CA ALA A 502 25.21 15.13 -17.24
C ALA A 502 25.45 16.33 -16.29
N TYR A 503 24.72 17.43 -16.42
CA TYR A 503 24.95 18.65 -15.64
C TYR A 503 24.10 18.71 -14.36
N ARG A 504 24.60 19.39 -13.32
CA ARG A 504 23.99 19.41 -11.96
C ARG A 504 23.12 20.64 -11.64
N SER A 505 23.08 21.64 -12.50
CA SER A 505 22.27 22.86 -12.30
C SER A 505 21.75 23.35 -13.64
N PHE A 506 20.45 23.68 -13.69
CA PHE A 506 19.76 24.06 -14.92
C PHE A 506 19.08 25.42 -14.74
N SER A 507 19.29 26.32 -15.69
CA SER A 507 18.45 27.51 -15.88
C SER A 507 17.02 27.11 -16.26
N LYS A 508 16.08 28.07 -16.24
CA LYS A 508 14.68 27.81 -16.59
C LYS A 508 14.53 27.30 -18.04
N GLU A 509 15.32 27.85 -18.97
CA GLU A 509 15.37 27.40 -20.38
C GLU A 509 16.02 26.01 -20.53
N GLU A 510 17.02 25.68 -19.72
CA GLU A 510 17.68 24.36 -19.74
C GLU A 510 16.78 23.26 -19.15
N LYS A 511 15.96 23.59 -18.13
CA LYS A 511 14.90 22.68 -17.64
C LYS A 511 13.85 22.43 -18.69
N GLU A 512 13.38 23.46 -19.39
CA GLU A 512 12.40 23.30 -20.48
C GLU A 512 12.98 22.52 -21.68
N LYS A 513 14.30 22.62 -21.91
CA LYS A 513 15.00 21.80 -22.91
C LYS A 513 15.12 20.34 -22.46
N LEU A 514 15.44 20.09 -21.19
CA LEU A 514 15.49 18.74 -20.61
C LEU A 514 14.13 18.07 -20.54
N ASP A 515 13.09 18.80 -20.16
CA ASP A 515 11.73 18.28 -20.12
C ASP A 515 11.27 17.88 -21.53
N ARG A 516 11.68 18.63 -22.55
CA ARG A 516 11.43 18.29 -23.97
C ARG A 516 12.17 17.03 -24.39
N ILE A 517 13.46 16.92 -24.11
CA ILE A 517 14.25 15.73 -24.44
C ILE A 517 13.76 14.50 -23.65
N ALA A 518 13.40 14.66 -22.38
CA ALA A 518 12.81 13.60 -21.57
C ALA A 518 11.47 13.15 -22.14
N LYS A 519 10.65 14.09 -22.64
CA LYS A 519 9.38 13.78 -23.31
C LYS A 519 9.59 13.08 -24.64
N GLU A 520 10.59 13.49 -25.42
CA GLU A 520 11.01 12.83 -26.66
C GLU A 520 11.51 11.41 -26.40
N VAL A 521 12.38 11.20 -25.38
CA VAL A 521 12.86 9.87 -24.96
C VAL A 521 11.73 9.01 -24.41
N ILE A 522 10.79 9.58 -23.64
CA ILE A 522 9.59 8.88 -23.17
C ILE A 522 8.68 8.51 -24.34
N ASP A 523 8.52 9.39 -25.34
CA ASP A 523 7.72 9.12 -26.52
C ASP A 523 8.42 8.12 -27.46
N GLU A 524 9.75 8.07 -27.49
CA GLU A 524 10.56 7.04 -28.14
C GLU A 524 10.43 5.68 -27.41
N ILE A 525 10.47 5.68 -26.08
CA ILE A 525 10.16 4.49 -25.26
C ILE A 525 8.71 4.03 -25.49
N LYS A 526 7.74 4.96 -25.60
CA LYS A 526 6.36 4.63 -25.97
C LYS A 526 6.24 4.13 -27.40
N LYS A 527 7.05 4.62 -28.35
CA LYS A 527 7.12 4.10 -29.72
C LYS A 527 7.73 2.69 -29.77
N VAL A 528 8.68 2.37 -28.88
CA VAL A 528 9.27 1.03 -28.74
C VAL A 528 8.35 0.07 -27.96
N ILE A 529 7.51 0.59 -27.05
CA ILE A 529 6.54 -0.18 -26.24
C ILE A 529 5.19 -0.36 -26.97
N GLN A 530 4.77 0.57 -27.82
CA GLN A 530 3.79 0.26 -28.84
C GLN A 530 4.49 -0.75 -29.75
N MET A 531 3.98 -1.95 -29.95
CA MET A 531 2.88 -2.14 -30.89
C MET A 531 2.60 -3.66 -30.97
N ARG A 532 2.26 -4.37 -29.90
CA ARG A 532 1.80 -5.78 -30.02
C ARG A 532 0.63 -6.17 -29.12
N TYR A 533 0.42 -5.49 -28.00
CA TYR A 533 -0.67 -5.80 -27.07
C TYR A 533 -1.92 -4.96 -27.34
N ILE A 534 -3.07 -5.52 -26.97
CA ILE A 534 -4.37 -4.90 -27.11
C ILE A 534 -4.68 -4.12 -25.83
N ASP A 535 -4.59 -2.80 -25.92
CA ASP A 535 -4.95 -1.88 -24.83
C ASP A 535 -6.48 -1.78 -24.70
N LEU A 536 -7.02 -2.41 -23.66
CA LEU A 536 -8.45 -2.41 -23.35
C LEU A 536 -8.99 -1.03 -22.97
N GLU A 537 -8.17 -0.07 -22.54
CA GLU A 537 -8.66 1.26 -22.18
C GLU A 537 -9.24 2.00 -23.39
N ARG A 538 -8.72 1.74 -24.60
CA ARG A 538 -9.29 2.25 -25.86
C ARG A 538 -10.73 1.77 -26.08
N ILE A 539 -10.97 0.48 -25.81
CA ILE A 539 -12.29 -0.14 -25.93
C ILE A 539 -13.24 0.33 -24.81
N LYS A 540 -12.73 0.43 -23.58
CA LYS A 540 -13.51 0.81 -22.39
C LYS A 540 -14.21 2.16 -22.53
N SER A 541 -13.58 3.13 -23.20
CA SER A 541 -14.21 4.43 -23.47
C SER A 541 -15.46 4.30 -24.36
N LYS A 542 -15.45 3.37 -25.32
CA LYS A 542 -16.52 3.14 -26.29
C LYS A 542 -17.66 2.28 -25.75
N ILE A 543 -17.37 1.32 -24.85
CA ILE A 543 -18.43 0.44 -24.30
C ILE A 543 -19.38 1.16 -23.32
N LYS A 544 -18.98 2.33 -22.80
CA LYS A 544 -19.83 3.17 -21.95
C LYS A 544 -20.95 3.88 -22.71
N LYS A 545 -20.85 3.95 -24.04
CA LYS A 545 -21.77 4.70 -24.88
C LYS A 545 -21.98 4.00 -26.23
N ILE A 546 -22.74 2.90 -26.19
CA ILE A 546 -23.08 2.08 -27.37
C ILE A 546 -24.41 2.56 -27.92
N LYS A 547 -24.45 2.99 -29.18
CA LYS A 547 -25.68 3.51 -29.80
C LYS A 547 -26.74 2.41 -29.95
N PHE A 548 -27.95 2.63 -29.42
CA PHE A 548 -28.97 1.57 -29.38
C PHE A 548 -29.49 1.16 -30.76
N THR A 549 -29.48 2.06 -31.74
CA THR A 549 -29.84 1.76 -33.13
C THR A 549 -29.03 0.62 -33.72
N ASP A 550 -27.80 0.42 -33.23
CA ASP A 550 -26.88 -0.62 -33.71
C ASP A 550 -27.15 -1.98 -33.04
N VAL A 551 -28.00 -2.02 -32.00
CA VAL A 551 -28.23 -3.19 -31.14
C VAL A 551 -29.62 -3.77 -31.32
N SER A 552 -30.67 -2.93 -31.34
CA SER A 552 -32.09 -3.30 -31.57
C SER A 552 -32.61 -4.54 -30.81
N LYS A 553 -32.10 -4.79 -29.59
CA LYS A 553 -32.55 -5.91 -28.74
C LYS A 553 -33.56 -5.45 -27.69
N LYS A 554 -34.82 -5.86 -27.84
CA LYS A 554 -35.94 -5.44 -26.97
C LYS A 554 -35.69 -5.64 -25.48
N HIS A 555 -35.02 -6.71 -25.09
CA HIS A 555 -34.76 -6.99 -23.67
C HIS A 555 -33.71 -6.06 -23.04
N LEU A 556 -32.99 -5.26 -23.84
CA LEU A 556 -32.03 -4.26 -23.36
C LEU A 556 -32.61 -2.84 -23.32
N GLU A 557 -33.84 -2.61 -23.83
CA GLU A 557 -34.53 -1.31 -23.76
C GLU A 557 -34.61 -0.70 -22.35
N PRO A 558 -34.78 -1.48 -21.26
CA PRO A 558 -34.80 -0.92 -19.91
C PRO A 558 -33.47 -0.30 -19.44
N LEU A 559 -32.36 -0.54 -20.16
CA LEU A 559 -31.02 -0.03 -19.83
C LEU A 559 -30.65 1.23 -20.63
N LEU A 560 -31.59 1.81 -21.39
CA LEU A 560 -31.32 2.95 -22.24
C LEU A 560 -31.17 4.24 -21.45
N PHE A 561 -30.20 5.05 -21.85
CA PHE A 561 -30.08 6.45 -21.44
C PHE A 561 -29.98 7.37 -22.66
N ASN A 562 -30.45 8.60 -22.51
CA ASN A 562 -30.43 9.60 -23.59
C ASN A 562 -29.16 10.46 -23.49
N ASP A 563 -28.51 10.71 -24.61
CA ASP A 563 -27.48 11.74 -24.67
C ASP A 563 -28.12 13.14 -24.51
N PRO A 564 -27.72 13.92 -23.49
CA PRO A 564 -28.29 15.24 -23.23
C PRO A 564 -28.13 16.25 -24.39
N LYS A 565 -27.17 16.02 -25.29
CA LYS A 565 -26.84 16.93 -26.41
C LYS A 565 -27.52 16.53 -27.72
N THR A 566 -27.62 15.24 -28.01
CA THR A 566 -28.13 14.75 -29.30
C THR A 566 -29.52 14.11 -29.23
N GLY A 567 -30.01 13.79 -28.02
CA GLY A 567 -31.27 13.08 -27.82
C GLY A 567 -31.24 11.62 -28.28
N GLU A 568 -30.09 11.12 -28.73
CA GLU A 568 -29.92 9.74 -29.16
C GLU A 568 -29.86 8.79 -27.96
N GLN A 569 -30.35 7.56 -28.17
CA GLN A 569 -30.39 6.52 -27.14
C GLN A 569 -29.12 5.66 -27.15
N TYR A 570 -28.57 5.45 -25.96
CA TYR A 570 -27.34 4.69 -25.73
C TYR A 570 -27.52 3.64 -24.64
N ILE A 571 -26.67 2.61 -24.69
CA ILE A 571 -26.50 1.58 -23.66
C ILE A 571 -25.07 1.66 -23.15
N ASN A 572 -24.91 1.46 -21.84
CA ASN A 572 -23.62 1.24 -21.20
C ASN A 572 -23.45 -0.26 -20.95
N TRP A 573 -22.36 -0.85 -21.46
CA TRP A 573 -22.08 -2.28 -21.34
C TRP A 573 -21.96 -2.74 -19.89
N GLU A 574 -21.45 -1.90 -18.99
CA GLU A 574 -21.30 -2.25 -17.57
C GLU A 574 -22.67 -2.54 -16.93
N ASP A 575 -23.73 -1.85 -17.37
CA ASP A 575 -25.10 -2.10 -16.93
C ASP A 575 -25.69 -3.39 -17.52
N VAL A 576 -25.31 -3.73 -18.77
CA VAL A 576 -25.67 -4.99 -19.42
C VAL A 576 -25.02 -6.17 -18.70
N GLU A 577 -23.72 -6.07 -18.39
CA GLU A 577 -22.96 -7.07 -17.62
C GLU A 577 -23.63 -7.32 -16.27
N LYS A 578 -23.92 -6.26 -15.51
CA LYS A 578 -24.57 -6.34 -14.21
C LYS A 578 -25.93 -7.05 -14.29
N LYS A 579 -26.77 -6.65 -15.25
CA LYS A 579 -28.09 -7.26 -15.47
C LYS A 579 -28.01 -8.76 -15.74
N HIS A 580 -27.09 -9.20 -16.60
CA HIS A 580 -26.94 -10.64 -16.87
C HIS A 580 -26.40 -11.40 -15.66
N LEU A 581 -25.45 -10.82 -14.93
CA LEU A 581 -24.89 -11.47 -13.74
C LEU A 581 -25.95 -11.69 -12.66
N GLU A 582 -26.81 -10.70 -12.41
CA GLU A 582 -27.94 -10.80 -11.48
C GLU A 582 -28.92 -11.91 -11.88
N ASN A 583 -29.23 -12.03 -13.17
CA ASN A 583 -30.16 -13.05 -13.68
C ASN A 583 -29.60 -14.49 -13.62
N ILE A 584 -28.28 -14.65 -13.67
CA ILE A 584 -27.63 -15.97 -13.75
C ILE A 584 -27.23 -16.49 -12.36
N LYS A 585 -26.97 -15.61 -11.39
CA LYS A 585 -26.36 -15.94 -10.09
C LYS A 585 -27.11 -17.07 -9.35
N SER A 586 -28.44 -17.03 -9.32
CA SER A 586 -29.28 -18.00 -8.61
C SER A 586 -29.66 -19.25 -9.41
N LEU A 587 -29.23 -19.38 -10.67
CA LEU A 587 -29.57 -20.51 -11.54
C LEU A 587 -28.70 -21.74 -11.24
N SER A 588 -29.23 -22.94 -11.48
CA SER A 588 -28.44 -24.18 -11.47
C SER A 588 -27.42 -24.22 -12.61
N VAL A 589 -26.41 -25.10 -12.54
CA VAL A 589 -25.33 -25.18 -13.56
C VAL A 589 -25.90 -25.42 -14.98
N SER A 590 -26.93 -26.25 -15.13
CA SER A 590 -27.59 -26.49 -16.42
C SER A 590 -28.34 -25.26 -16.92
N GLU A 591 -29.07 -24.58 -16.04
CA GLU A 591 -29.83 -23.37 -16.36
C GLU A 591 -28.90 -22.19 -16.69
N LYS A 592 -27.74 -22.09 -16.02
CA LYS A 592 -26.69 -21.11 -16.35
C LYS A 592 -26.19 -21.30 -17.78
N LYS A 593 -25.85 -22.53 -18.16
CA LYS A 593 -25.39 -22.87 -19.53
C LYS A 593 -26.46 -22.54 -20.57
N GLU A 594 -27.72 -22.85 -20.28
CA GLU A 594 -28.85 -22.55 -21.16
C GLU A 594 -29.08 -21.03 -21.29
N TYR A 595 -29.07 -20.30 -20.18
CA TYR A 595 -29.23 -18.84 -20.17
C TYR A 595 -28.13 -18.16 -20.98
N ILE A 596 -26.87 -18.51 -20.74
CA ILE A 596 -25.71 -17.93 -21.43
C ILE A 596 -25.81 -18.19 -22.94
N SER A 597 -26.20 -19.41 -23.33
CA SER A 597 -26.39 -19.78 -24.75
C SER A 597 -27.47 -18.92 -25.43
N LYS A 598 -28.60 -18.69 -24.76
CA LYS A 598 -29.71 -17.88 -25.30
C LYS A 598 -29.40 -16.38 -25.34
N ASN A 599 -28.51 -15.88 -24.49
CA ASN A 599 -28.23 -14.45 -24.31
C ASN A 599 -26.81 -14.07 -24.74
N SER A 600 -26.48 -14.26 -26.02
CA SER A 600 -25.17 -13.91 -26.60
C SER A 600 -25.04 -12.41 -26.92
N ASP A 601 -25.32 -11.56 -25.94
CA ASP A 601 -25.33 -10.09 -26.12
C ASP A 601 -23.94 -9.49 -26.31
N TRP A 602 -22.87 -10.21 -25.94
CA TRP A 602 -21.49 -9.77 -26.15
C TRP A 602 -21.17 -9.47 -27.61
N ASN A 603 -21.86 -10.10 -28.57
CA ASN A 603 -21.69 -9.84 -30.01
C ASN A 603 -21.87 -8.36 -30.39
N ILE A 604 -22.56 -7.57 -29.57
CA ILE A 604 -22.65 -6.10 -29.72
C ILE A 604 -21.25 -5.44 -29.73
N LEU A 605 -20.32 -5.96 -28.91
CA LEU A 605 -18.97 -5.39 -28.78
C LEU A 605 -18.06 -5.73 -29.96
N GLN A 606 -18.45 -6.68 -30.82
CA GLN A 606 -17.63 -7.14 -31.93
C GLN A 606 -17.23 -6.00 -32.87
N LYS A 607 -18.21 -5.17 -33.27
CA LYS A 607 -17.99 -4.01 -34.14
C LYS A 607 -17.00 -3.01 -33.51
N ILE A 608 -17.16 -2.73 -32.22
CA ILE A 608 -16.27 -1.83 -31.47
C ILE A 608 -14.84 -2.38 -31.44
N MET A 609 -14.69 -3.69 -31.18
CA MET A 609 -13.39 -4.36 -31.14
C MET A 609 -12.69 -4.32 -32.52
N MET A 610 -13.45 -4.51 -33.60
CA MET A 610 -12.96 -4.42 -34.99
C MET A 610 -12.54 -3.00 -35.37
N GLU A 611 -13.32 -1.99 -34.97
CA GLU A 611 -12.98 -0.59 -35.25
C GLU A 611 -11.68 -0.15 -34.57
N GLU A 612 -11.41 -0.64 -33.35
CA GLU A 612 -10.24 -0.26 -32.57
C GLU A 612 -8.96 -0.98 -32.99
N TYR A 613 -9.03 -2.29 -33.28
CA TYR A 613 -7.85 -3.13 -33.51
C TYR A 613 -7.80 -3.80 -34.89
N GLY A 614 -8.68 -3.40 -35.80
CA GLY A 614 -8.73 -3.92 -37.16
C GLY A 614 -9.59 -5.17 -37.29
N ASN A 615 -9.89 -5.54 -38.54
CA ASN A 615 -10.73 -6.67 -38.89
C ASN A 615 -9.92 -7.97 -38.95
N LYS A 616 -9.31 -8.35 -37.83
CA LYS A 616 -8.38 -9.48 -37.72
C LYS A 616 -8.53 -10.24 -36.41
N CYS A 617 -8.09 -11.49 -36.43
CA CYS A 617 -8.00 -12.33 -35.23
C CYS A 617 -6.93 -11.78 -34.26
N TRP A 618 -7.26 -11.65 -32.98
CA TRP A 618 -6.35 -11.13 -31.96
C TRP A 618 -5.25 -12.11 -31.56
N TYR A 619 -5.44 -13.41 -31.76
CA TYR A 619 -4.42 -14.43 -31.47
C TYR A 619 -3.43 -14.58 -32.63
N SER A 620 -3.91 -14.69 -33.87
CA SER A 620 -3.07 -14.97 -35.04
C SER A 620 -2.73 -13.75 -35.90
N GLU A 621 -3.37 -12.61 -35.65
CA GLU A 621 -3.36 -11.40 -36.50
C GLU A 621 -3.81 -11.61 -37.95
N ALA A 622 -4.42 -12.76 -38.24
CA ALA A 622 -4.92 -13.06 -39.56
C ALA A 622 -6.17 -12.24 -39.88
N PRO A 623 -6.28 -11.69 -41.10
CA PRO A 623 -7.52 -11.07 -41.55
C PRO A 623 -8.63 -12.10 -41.64
N ILE A 624 -9.87 -11.63 -41.67
CA ILE A 624 -10.94 -12.48 -42.16
C ILE A 624 -10.81 -12.68 -43.66
N GLY A 625 -10.72 -13.93 -44.09
CA GLY A 625 -11.08 -14.30 -45.46
C GLY A 625 -12.60 -14.19 -45.64
N ASN A 626 -13.24 -15.27 -46.12
CA ASN A 626 -14.70 -15.35 -46.24
C ASN A 626 -15.43 -15.77 -44.94
N GLY A 627 -14.77 -15.67 -43.78
CA GLY A 627 -15.32 -16.08 -42.48
C GLY A 627 -15.67 -14.90 -41.58
N GLU A 628 -16.37 -15.17 -40.48
CA GLU A 628 -16.68 -14.17 -39.46
C GLU A 628 -15.73 -14.30 -38.27
N LEU A 629 -15.39 -13.15 -37.65
CA LEU A 629 -14.77 -13.17 -36.32
C LEU A 629 -15.84 -13.55 -35.29
N GLU A 630 -15.40 -14.04 -34.15
CA GLU A 630 -16.27 -14.36 -33.03
C GLU A 630 -15.66 -13.74 -31.76
N ILE A 631 -16.51 -13.50 -30.77
CA ILE A 631 -16.02 -13.17 -29.42
C ILE A 631 -15.75 -14.49 -28.69
N ASP A 632 -14.47 -14.78 -28.53
CA ASP A 632 -13.98 -15.82 -27.64
C ASP A 632 -13.96 -15.31 -26.19
N HIS A 633 -14.24 -16.21 -25.26
CA HIS A 633 -14.09 -15.98 -23.83
C HIS A 633 -12.77 -16.60 -23.40
N PHE A 634 -11.76 -15.75 -23.14
CA PHE A 634 -10.40 -16.20 -22.79
C PHE A 634 -10.46 -17.27 -21.70
N ARG A 635 -11.18 -16.99 -20.62
CA ARG A 635 -11.69 -17.99 -19.65
C ARG A 635 -13.04 -18.54 -20.12
N PRO A 636 -13.15 -19.84 -20.42
CA PRO A 636 -14.38 -20.44 -20.94
C PRO A 636 -15.60 -20.32 -20.02
N LYS A 637 -16.70 -19.77 -20.55
CA LYS A 637 -17.93 -19.47 -19.78
C LYS A 637 -18.76 -20.68 -19.34
N ASN A 638 -18.74 -21.79 -20.09
CA ASN A 638 -19.61 -22.94 -19.84
C ASN A 638 -18.89 -24.14 -19.20
N ARG A 639 -17.62 -24.34 -19.52
CA ARG A 639 -16.79 -25.44 -19.01
C ARG A 639 -15.33 -25.11 -19.31
N ALA A 640 -14.40 -25.43 -18.42
CA ALA A 640 -12.96 -25.29 -18.65
C ALA A 640 -12.25 -26.64 -18.42
N ARG A 641 -11.47 -27.08 -19.42
CA ARG A 641 -10.65 -28.32 -19.39
C ARG A 641 -9.17 -28.02 -19.27
N GLN A 642 -8.41 -28.89 -18.63
CA GLN A 642 -6.96 -28.74 -18.48
C GLN A 642 -6.22 -29.06 -19.79
N ASP A 643 -6.67 -30.09 -20.50
CA ASP A 643 -6.04 -30.60 -21.71
C ASP A 643 -7.11 -31.07 -22.73
N ASP A 644 -6.64 -31.58 -23.87
CA ASP A 644 -7.52 -32.14 -24.89
C ASP A 644 -7.99 -33.56 -24.58
N GLU A 645 -7.20 -34.30 -23.79
CA GLU A 645 -7.61 -35.59 -23.27
C GLU A 645 -8.88 -35.36 -22.42
N LYS A 646 -9.95 -36.11 -22.66
CA LYS A 646 -11.27 -35.83 -22.07
C LYS A 646 -11.35 -36.06 -20.54
N SER A 647 -10.21 -36.12 -19.86
CA SER A 647 -10.01 -36.70 -18.53
C SER A 647 -10.01 -35.66 -17.41
N ILE A 648 -9.49 -34.45 -17.65
CA ILE A 648 -9.29 -33.45 -16.59
C ILE A 648 -10.11 -32.19 -16.85
N ILE A 649 -11.21 -32.05 -16.10
CA ILE A 649 -12.06 -30.87 -16.11
C ILE A 649 -11.65 -29.98 -14.93
N ASN A 650 -11.05 -28.82 -15.23
CA ASN A 650 -10.73 -27.80 -14.22
C ASN A 650 -12.01 -27.23 -13.62
N LYS A 651 -13.04 -27.01 -14.45
CA LYS A 651 -14.27 -26.35 -14.02
C LYS A 651 -15.48 -26.75 -14.86
N ASP A 652 -16.35 -27.59 -14.31
CA ASP A 652 -17.51 -28.14 -15.05
C ASP A 652 -18.61 -27.10 -15.34
N ASN A 653 -18.75 -26.09 -14.47
CA ASN A 653 -19.66 -24.96 -14.64
C ASN A 653 -19.02 -23.74 -15.34
N GLY A 654 -17.73 -23.84 -15.71
CA GLY A 654 -16.98 -22.77 -16.35
C GLY A 654 -16.90 -21.48 -15.52
N TYR A 655 -16.41 -20.42 -16.17
CA TYR A 655 -16.30 -19.09 -15.58
C TYR A 655 -17.56 -18.26 -15.87
N TRP A 656 -18.72 -18.76 -15.44
CA TRP A 656 -20.03 -18.15 -15.76
C TRP A 656 -20.15 -16.70 -15.27
N TRP A 657 -19.51 -16.34 -14.15
CA TRP A 657 -19.51 -14.97 -13.63
C TRP A 657 -18.64 -14.01 -14.47
N LEU A 658 -17.81 -14.55 -15.38
CA LEU A 658 -17.02 -13.78 -16.36
C LEU A 658 -17.63 -13.86 -17.78
N ALA A 659 -18.82 -14.44 -17.93
CA ALA A 659 -19.45 -14.63 -19.25
C ALA A 659 -19.80 -13.31 -19.95
N TYR A 660 -20.08 -12.25 -19.20
CA TYR A 660 -20.44 -10.92 -19.72
C TYR A 660 -19.37 -9.86 -19.47
N ASN A 661 -18.26 -10.24 -18.83
CA ASN A 661 -17.17 -9.33 -18.53
C ASN A 661 -16.33 -9.06 -19.79
N PHE A 662 -16.32 -7.81 -20.24
CA PHE A 662 -15.63 -7.47 -21.50
C PHE A 662 -14.11 -7.70 -21.45
N LYS A 663 -13.49 -7.68 -20.26
CA LYS A 663 -12.06 -8.00 -20.10
C LYS A 663 -11.76 -9.46 -20.39
N ASN A 664 -12.77 -10.32 -20.41
CA ASN A 664 -12.66 -11.73 -20.79
C ASN A 664 -12.85 -11.97 -22.30
N PHE A 665 -13.16 -10.95 -23.11
CA PHE A 665 -13.48 -11.11 -24.54
C PHE A 665 -12.28 -10.93 -25.45
N ARG A 666 -12.09 -11.84 -26.41
CA ARG A 666 -11.08 -11.76 -27.47
C ARG A 666 -11.74 -11.90 -28.82
N LEU A 667 -11.41 -11.00 -29.75
CA LEU A 667 -11.90 -11.12 -31.11
C LEU A 667 -11.07 -12.21 -31.82
N SER A 668 -11.68 -13.35 -32.10
CA SER A 668 -10.97 -14.54 -32.56
C SER A 668 -11.53 -15.06 -33.87
N GLY A 669 -10.65 -15.54 -34.75
CA GLY A 669 -11.04 -16.27 -35.95
C GLY A 669 -11.38 -17.73 -35.63
N ALA A 670 -12.27 -18.33 -36.43
CA ALA A 670 -12.70 -19.71 -36.24
C ALA A 670 -11.54 -20.74 -36.22
N LEU A 671 -10.41 -20.44 -36.87
CA LEU A 671 -9.22 -21.32 -36.89
C LEU A 671 -8.52 -21.41 -35.53
N ALA A 672 -8.45 -20.31 -34.78
CA ALA A 672 -7.85 -20.28 -33.45
C ALA A 672 -8.86 -20.69 -32.36
N ASN A 673 -10.14 -20.33 -32.53
CA ASN A 673 -11.16 -20.55 -31.52
C ASN A 673 -11.74 -21.98 -31.52
N LYS A 674 -12.01 -22.57 -32.69
CA LYS A 674 -12.77 -23.84 -32.79
C LYS A 674 -11.84 -25.04 -32.95
N ARG A 675 -12.12 -26.09 -32.17
CA ARG A 675 -11.42 -27.39 -32.24
C ARG A 675 -11.60 -28.02 -33.62
N ARG A 676 -10.51 -28.24 -34.36
CA ARG A 676 -10.55 -28.84 -35.70
C ARG A 676 -9.21 -29.49 -36.07
N ARG A 677 -9.25 -30.47 -36.97
CA ARG A 677 -8.05 -30.99 -37.66
C ARG A 677 -7.72 -30.13 -38.87
N ASP A 678 -6.44 -30.05 -39.21
CA ASP A 678 -6.02 -29.51 -40.50
C ASP A 678 -6.51 -30.45 -41.61
N ARG A 679 -7.19 -29.87 -42.60
CA ARG A 679 -7.76 -30.61 -43.74
C ARG A 679 -6.72 -30.89 -44.83
N LEU A 680 -5.57 -30.23 -44.80
CA LEU A 680 -4.53 -30.35 -45.82
C LEU A 680 -3.41 -31.34 -45.43
N LYS A 681 -3.28 -31.68 -44.14
CA LYS A 681 -2.31 -32.67 -43.63
C LYS A 681 -3.00 -33.96 -43.20
N GLU A 682 -2.61 -35.08 -43.82
CA GLU A 682 -2.99 -36.42 -43.34
C GLU A 682 -2.43 -36.63 -41.92
N ASN A 683 -3.23 -37.19 -41.01
CA ASN A 683 -2.90 -37.42 -39.59
C ASN A 683 -2.62 -36.18 -38.72
N SER A 684 -3.14 -35.00 -39.08
CA SER A 684 -3.05 -33.82 -38.19
C SER A 684 -3.79 -34.01 -36.87
N GLU A 685 -3.21 -33.47 -35.79
CA GLU A 685 -3.83 -33.42 -34.46
C GLU A 685 -5.00 -32.42 -34.44
N VAL A 686 -5.84 -32.52 -33.41
CA VAL A 686 -6.95 -31.57 -33.22
C VAL A 686 -6.39 -30.35 -32.51
N GLU A 687 -6.41 -29.20 -33.18
CA GLU A 687 -5.94 -27.93 -32.64
C GLU A 687 -7.08 -26.91 -32.52
N GLY A 688 -6.82 -25.79 -31.84
CA GLY A 688 -7.83 -24.78 -31.49
C GLY A 688 -8.20 -24.78 -30.01
N LYS A 689 -8.58 -23.61 -29.48
CA LYS A 689 -8.77 -23.40 -28.03
C LYS A 689 -10.02 -24.11 -27.51
N GLY A 690 -11.17 -23.84 -28.11
CA GLY A 690 -12.46 -24.30 -27.62
C GLY A 690 -12.68 -23.96 -26.14
N ASP A 691 -12.95 -25.00 -25.35
CA ASP A 691 -13.16 -24.94 -23.90
C ASP A 691 -11.91 -25.36 -23.08
N ILE A 692 -10.74 -25.46 -23.73
CA ILE A 692 -9.48 -25.82 -23.09
C ILE A 692 -8.83 -24.54 -22.52
N PHE A 693 -8.56 -24.57 -21.22
CA PHE A 693 -7.96 -23.48 -20.46
C PHE A 693 -6.99 -24.06 -19.42
N PRO A 694 -5.78 -24.47 -19.85
CA PRO A 694 -4.78 -25.07 -19.00
C PRO A 694 -4.25 -24.08 -17.96
N LEU A 695 -4.13 -24.55 -16.72
CA LEU A 695 -3.51 -23.82 -15.62
C LEU A 695 -2.26 -24.56 -15.13
N ASP A 696 -1.25 -23.83 -14.70
CA ASP A 696 -0.19 -24.38 -13.85
C ASP A 696 -0.72 -24.52 -12.43
N LEU A 697 -1.01 -25.78 -12.06
CA LEU A 697 -1.55 -26.14 -10.75
C LEU A 697 -0.45 -26.41 -9.71
N ASP A 698 0.82 -26.46 -10.13
CA ASP A 698 1.94 -26.60 -9.20
C ASP A 698 2.24 -25.27 -8.51
N ASN A 699 2.11 -24.17 -9.26
CA ASN A 699 2.38 -22.80 -8.79
C ASN A 699 1.13 -21.92 -8.67
N GLY A 700 -0.04 -22.44 -9.06
CA GLY A 700 -1.32 -21.73 -9.06
C GLY A 700 -2.47 -22.60 -8.58
N LYS A 701 -3.67 -22.01 -8.47
CA LYS A 701 -4.89 -22.73 -8.09
C LYS A 701 -6.05 -22.29 -8.97
N ILE A 702 -7.03 -23.16 -9.16
CA ILE A 702 -8.28 -22.86 -9.88
C ILE A 702 -9.10 -21.86 -9.03
N ALA A 703 -9.58 -20.79 -9.64
CA ALA A 703 -10.39 -19.81 -8.92
C ALA A 703 -11.79 -20.34 -8.59
N GLU A 704 -12.23 -20.07 -7.36
CA GLU A 704 -13.63 -20.28 -6.95
C GLU A 704 -14.58 -19.33 -7.69
N ASP A 705 -15.86 -19.70 -7.73
CA ASP A 705 -16.89 -18.88 -8.37
C ASP A 705 -16.97 -17.49 -7.71
N GLU A 706 -17.14 -16.45 -8.53
CA GLU A 706 -17.27 -15.05 -8.10
C GLU A 706 -16.04 -14.49 -7.34
N CYS A 707 -14.97 -15.27 -7.23
CA CYS A 707 -13.71 -14.86 -6.62
C CYS A 707 -12.73 -14.28 -7.65
N SER A 708 -11.68 -13.64 -7.14
CA SER A 708 -10.61 -13.11 -7.98
C SER A 708 -9.81 -14.24 -8.63
N THR A 709 -9.45 -14.06 -9.91
CA THR A 709 -8.66 -15.01 -10.69
C THR A 709 -7.14 -14.80 -10.56
N PHE A 710 -6.68 -13.92 -9.64
CA PHE A 710 -5.25 -13.67 -9.41
C PHE A 710 -4.47 -14.89 -8.90
N CYS A 711 -5.15 -15.89 -8.32
CA CYS A 711 -4.54 -17.13 -7.88
C CYS A 711 -4.23 -18.11 -9.04
N GLU A 712 -4.76 -17.87 -10.23
CA GLU A 712 -4.57 -18.72 -11.39
C GLU A 712 -3.27 -18.38 -12.14
N LYS A 713 -2.64 -19.39 -12.73
CA LYS A 713 -1.48 -19.26 -13.61
C LYS A 713 -1.80 -19.85 -14.99
N PRO A 714 -2.41 -19.09 -15.91
CA PRO A 714 -2.80 -19.60 -17.23
C PRO A 714 -1.60 -19.98 -18.09
N LEU A 715 -1.66 -21.16 -18.72
CA LEU A 715 -0.66 -21.56 -19.72
C LEU A 715 -0.89 -20.94 -21.10
N LEU A 716 -2.07 -20.36 -21.34
CA LEU A 716 -2.37 -19.61 -22.55
C LEU A 716 -1.81 -18.17 -22.47
N LEU A 717 -1.27 -17.69 -23.59
CA LEU A 717 -0.85 -16.30 -23.77
C LEU A 717 -2.05 -15.42 -24.09
N ASP A 718 -2.15 -14.30 -23.39
CA ASP A 718 -3.27 -13.37 -23.57
C ASP A 718 -2.85 -12.13 -24.37
N PRO A 719 -3.45 -11.84 -25.55
CA PRO A 719 -3.06 -10.70 -26.38
C PRO A 719 -3.35 -9.33 -25.74
N ILE A 720 -4.09 -9.25 -24.63
CA ILE A 720 -4.25 -7.99 -23.88
C ILE A 720 -3.16 -7.76 -22.83
N ILE A 721 -2.31 -8.76 -22.56
CA ILE A 721 -1.24 -8.68 -21.56
C ILE A 721 0.08 -8.36 -22.28
N ALA A 722 0.63 -7.18 -22.02
CA ALA A 722 1.83 -6.70 -22.72
C ALA A 722 3.05 -7.63 -22.57
N SER A 723 3.23 -8.25 -21.39
CA SER A 723 4.32 -9.21 -21.17
C SER A 723 4.14 -10.50 -21.98
N ASP A 724 2.91 -10.96 -22.18
CA ASP A 724 2.61 -12.23 -22.88
C ASP A 724 2.94 -12.13 -24.37
N VAL A 725 2.59 -11.01 -25.01
CA VAL A 725 2.84 -10.84 -26.46
C VAL A 725 4.35 -10.70 -26.76
N GLY A 726 5.16 -10.37 -25.76
CA GLY A 726 6.62 -10.36 -25.88
C GLY A 726 7.28 -11.74 -25.87
N LEU A 727 6.55 -12.78 -25.47
CA LEU A 727 7.08 -14.14 -25.31
C LEU A 727 7.22 -14.90 -26.64
N LEU A 728 6.54 -14.47 -27.69
CA LEU A 728 6.66 -15.08 -29.03
C LEU A 728 7.33 -14.14 -30.03
N THR A 729 7.96 -14.73 -31.04
CA THR A 729 8.51 -14.03 -32.20
C THR A 729 8.35 -14.87 -33.46
N PHE A 730 8.75 -14.31 -34.60
CA PHE A 730 8.62 -14.90 -35.92
C PHE A 730 10.00 -15.04 -36.55
N ASP A 731 10.17 -16.03 -37.41
CA ASP A 731 11.32 -16.13 -38.32
C ASP A 731 10.97 -15.59 -39.71
N GLU A 732 11.95 -15.65 -40.61
CA GLU A 732 11.81 -15.23 -42.01
C GLU A 732 10.82 -16.12 -42.80
N GLY A 733 10.57 -17.35 -42.33
CA GLY A 733 9.58 -18.27 -42.89
C GLY A 733 8.15 -17.99 -42.42
N GLY A 734 7.96 -17.06 -41.47
CA GLY A 734 6.66 -16.76 -40.89
C GLY A 734 6.24 -17.76 -39.81
N THR A 735 7.12 -18.66 -39.36
CA THR A 735 6.86 -19.57 -38.25
C THR A 735 6.97 -18.84 -36.92
N ILE A 736 6.03 -19.10 -36.01
CA ILE A 736 6.05 -18.57 -34.64
C ILE A 736 6.82 -19.51 -33.73
N TYR A 737 7.70 -18.94 -32.91
CA TYR A 737 8.44 -19.68 -31.88
C TYR A 737 8.67 -18.81 -30.63
N ALA A 738 9.12 -19.47 -29.56
CA ALA A 738 9.46 -18.79 -28.31
C ALA A 738 10.59 -17.77 -28.53
N ASN A 739 10.39 -16.56 -28.02
CA ASN A 739 11.40 -15.52 -28.08
C ASN A 739 12.70 -16.03 -27.41
N PRO A 740 13.86 -16.01 -28.10
CA PRO A 740 15.11 -16.55 -27.55
C PRO A 740 15.56 -15.88 -26.25
N LEU A 741 15.02 -14.71 -25.91
CA LEU A 741 15.28 -14.00 -24.67
C LEU A 741 14.56 -14.59 -23.45
N ILE A 742 13.65 -15.56 -23.64
CA ILE A 742 12.98 -16.23 -22.53
C ILE A 742 14.00 -17.11 -21.79
N LYS A 743 14.29 -16.75 -20.54
CA LYS A 743 15.20 -17.50 -19.68
C LYS A 743 14.51 -18.59 -18.86
N ASN A 744 13.23 -18.42 -18.53
CA ASN A 744 12.51 -19.34 -17.63
C ASN A 744 11.65 -20.37 -18.39
N ASP A 745 11.53 -21.57 -17.85
CA ASP A 745 10.83 -22.68 -18.51
C ASP A 745 9.30 -22.58 -18.46
N PHE A 746 8.76 -21.85 -17.48
CA PHE A 746 7.33 -21.60 -17.40
C PHE A 746 6.83 -20.83 -18.63
N ASP A 747 7.46 -19.71 -18.97
CA ASP A 747 7.08 -18.90 -20.13
C ASP A 747 7.31 -19.63 -21.46
N LYS A 748 8.36 -20.48 -21.57
CA LYS A 748 8.53 -21.36 -22.75
C LYS A 748 7.34 -22.30 -22.92
N LYS A 749 6.94 -22.97 -21.83
CA LYS A 749 5.78 -23.86 -21.81
C LYS A 749 4.50 -23.12 -22.19
N ARG A 750 4.33 -21.87 -21.76
CA ARG A 750 3.18 -21.03 -22.15
C ARG A 750 3.14 -20.77 -23.66
N VAL A 751 4.29 -20.42 -24.25
CA VAL A 751 4.38 -20.19 -25.70
C VAL A 751 4.04 -21.46 -26.47
N GLU A 752 4.68 -22.58 -26.14
CA GLU A 752 4.44 -23.88 -26.78
C GLU A 752 2.97 -24.28 -26.71
N THR A 753 2.37 -24.18 -25.52
CA THR A 753 0.95 -24.46 -25.29
C THR A 753 0.05 -23.57 -26.14
N SER A 754 0.39 -22.28 -26.26
CA SER A 754 -0.42 -21.31 -27.01
C SER A 754 -0.29 -21.46 -28.52
N ILE A 755 0.89 -21.81 -29.04
CA ILE A 755 1.10 -22.09 -30.47
C ILE A 755 0.18 -23.23 -30.91
N ILE A 756 0.11 -24.31 -30.12
CA ILE A 756 -0.73 -25.48 -30.39
C ILE A 756 -2.21 -25.14 -30.21
N LEU A 757 -2.59 -24.58 -29.06
CA LEU A 757 -4.00 -24.34 -28.76
C LEU A 757 -4.62 -23.22 -29.60
N TYR A 758 -3.86 -22.24 -30.09
CA TYR A 758 -4.36 -21.25 -31.03
C TYR A 758 -4.09 -21.59 -32.50
N HIS A 759 -3.48 -22.75 -32.77
CA HIS A 759 -3.14 -23.23 -34.12
C HIS A 759 -2.34 -22.19 -34.91
N LEU A 760 -1.35 -21.56 -34.25
CA LEU A 760 -0.68 -20.37 -34.78
C LEU A 760 0.24 -20.67 -35.97
N ASN A 761 0.79 -21.88 -36.06
CA ASN A 761 1.69 -22.34 -37.13
C ASN A 761 0.99 -23.17 -38.20
N LEU A 762 -0.28 -22.89 -38.45
CA LEU A 762 -0.99 -23.43 -39.60
C LEU A 762 -0.33 -22.93 -40.90
N ASP A 763 -0.11 -23.82 -41.88
CA ASP A 763 0.63 -23.54 -43.12
C ASP A 763 0.14 -22.28 -43.87
N GLN A 764 -1.18 -22.05 -43.91
CA GLN A 764 -1.72 -20.86 -44.59
C GLN A 764 -1.40 -19.56 -43.82
N LEU A 765 -1.33 -19.63 -42.49
CA LEU A 765 -0.94 -18.49 -41.66
C LEU A 765 0.56 -18.22 -41.78
N GLU A 766 1.39 -19.27 -41.77
CA GLU A 766 2.84 -19.14 -42.00
C GLU A 766 3.13 -18.51 -43.36
N THR A 767 2.51 -19.01 -44.42
CA THR A 767 2.66 -18.45 -45.78
C THR A 767 2.25 -16.97 -45.83
N ALA A 768 1.14 -16.60 -45.21
CA ALA A 768 0.69 -15.21 -45.17
C ALA A 768 1.64 -14.30 -44.37
N ARG A 769 2.19 -14.79 -43.26
CA ARG A 769 3.19 -14.08 -42.47
C ARG A 769 4.51 -13.94 -43.21
N GLN A 770 4.95 -14.99 -43.91
CA GLN A 770 6.12 -14.96 -44.78
C GLN A 770 5.98 -13.87 -45.85
N GLN A 771 4.81 -13.75 -46.48
CA GLN A 771 4.57 -12.70 -47.47
C GLN A 771 4.73 -11.30 -46.88
N VAL A 772 4.21 -11.06 -45.67
CA VAL A 772 4.39 -9.77 -44.97
C VAL A 772 5.86 -9.55 -44.60
N TRP A 773 6.56 -10.59 -44.15
CA TRP A 773 7.97 -10.52 -43.84
C TRP A 773 8.79 -10.12 -45.08
N SER A 774 8.60 -10.84 -46.19
CA SER A 774 9.28 -10.62 -47.47
C SER A 774 9.02 -9.22 -48.04
N GLU A 775 7.80 -8.72 -47.92
CA GLU A 775 7.47 -7.34 -48.33
C GLU A 775 8.24 -6.32 -47.48
N CYS A 776 8.30 -6.53 -46.15
CA CYS A 776 9.02 -5.62 -45.26
C CYS A 776 10.54 -5.69 -45.47
N SER A 777 11.11 -6.89 -45.56
CA SER A 777 12.54 -7.06 -45.79
C SER A 777 12.94 -6.52 -47.16
N GLY A 778 12.15 -6.79 -48.21
CA GLY A 778 12.42 -6.30 -49.57
C GLY A 778 12.51 -4.78 -49.62
N VAL A 779 11.55 -4.03 -49.06
CA VAL A 779 11.63 -2.56 -49.07
C VAL A 779 12.75 -1.98 -48.20
N ILE A 780 13.18 -2.71 -47.16
CA ILE A 780 14.33 -2.33 -46.32
C ILE A 780 15.64 -2.57 -47.08
N GLU A 781 15.79 -3.72 -47.73
CA GLU A 781 16.94 -4.08 -48.55
C GLU A 781 17.06 -3.18 -49.78
N ASP A 782 15.97 -2.89 -50.47
CA ASP A 782 15.94 -1.94 -51.58
C ASP A 782 16.38 -0.55 -51.13
N ALA A 783 15.83 -0.05 -50.02
CA ALA A 783 16.24 1.24 -49.46
C ALA A 783 17.73 1.25 -49.09
N PHE A 784 18.25 0.15 -48.55
CA PHE A 784 19.68 -0.01 -48.27
C PHE A 784 20.55 -0.02 -49.52
N LEU A 785 20.12 -0.70 -50.57
CA LEU A 785 20.79 -0.72 -51.86
C LEU A 785 20.88 0.67 -52.48
N TYR A 786 19.75 1.40 -52.54
CA TYR A 786 19.74 2.77 -53.06
C TYR A 786 20.60 3.71 -52.23
N TYR A 787 20.53 3.62 -50.90
CA TYR A 787 21.33 4.46 -50.00
C TYR A 787 22.84 4.25 -50.15
N THR A 788 23.27 3.01 -50.39
CA THR A 788 24.70 2.66 -50.47
C THR A 788 25.29 2.74 -51.87
N GLN A 789 24.49 2.61 -52.93
CA GLN A 789 24.98 2.47 -54.31
C GLN A 789 24.48 3.52 -55.30
N SER A 790 23.52 4.38 -54.92
CA SER A 790 23.01 5.43 -55.83
C SER A 790 23.71 6.76 -55.62
N ASP A 791 24.11 7.40 -56.73
CA ASP A 791 24.66 8.78 -56.70
C ASP A 791 23.56 9.87 -56.79
N SER A 792 22.28 9.49 -56.97
CA SER A 792 21.16 10.44 -57.06
C SER A 792 20.48 10.62 -55.71
N GLU A 793 20.56 11.84 -55.18
CA GLU A 793 19.92 12.21 -53.93
C GLU A 793 18.38 12.07 -53.99
N GLU A 794 17.78 12.33 -55.16
CA GLU A 794 16.34 12.15 -55.39
C GLU A 794 15.93 10.68 -55.34
N ALA A 795 16.73 9.78 -55.91
CA ALA A 795 16.47 8.34 -55.88
C ALA A 795 16.55 7.78 -54.45
N ILE A 796 17.54 8.22 -53.67
CA ILE A 796 17.68 7.86 -52.25
C ILE A 796 16.48 8.34 -51.44
N LYS A 797 16.08 9.61 -51.59
CA LYS A 797 14.92 10.17 -50.87
C LYS A 797 13.63 9.44 -51.22
N LEU A 798 13.43 9.09 -52.49
CA LEU A 798 12.24 8.35 -52.93
C LEU A 798 12.21 6.93 -52.36
N ALA A 799 13.35 6.23 -52.34
CA ALA A 799 13.46 4.89 -51.77
C ALA A 799 13.20 4.88 -50.25
N LEU A 800 13.81 5.81 -49.50
CA LEU A 800 13.57 5.97 -48.07
C LEU A 800 12.11 6.31 -47.76
N LYS A 801 11.49 7.21 -48.53
CA LYS A 801 10.07 7.56 -48.38
C LYS A 801 9.17 6.36 -48.61
N THR A 802 9.40 5.60 -49.69
CA THR A 802 8.61 4.42 -50.04
C THR A 802 8.73 3.32 -48.98
N CYS A 803 9.94 3.13 -48.46
CA CYS A 803 10.21 2.22 -47.35
C CYS A 803 9.45 2.66 -46.09
N ALA A 804 9.58 3.92 -45.69
CA ALA A 804 8.91 4.46 -44.51
C ALA A 804 7.37 4.35 -44.61
N GLU A 805 6.78 4.66 -45.77
CA GLU A 805 5.34 4.53 -46.00
C GLU A 805 4.87 3.08 -45.90
N THR A 806 5.61 2.15 -46.52
CA THR A 806 5.29 0.72 -46.51
C THR A 806 5.39 0.13 -45.10
N ILE A 807 6.49 0.40 -44.40
CA ILE A 807 6.70 -0.09 -43.04
C ILE A 807 5.69 0.52 -42.08
N ASN A 808 5.43 1.84 -42.12
CA ASN A 808 4.40 2.49 -41.29
C ASN A 808 3.01 1.87 -41.46
N ARG A 809 2.63 1.57 -42.71
CA ARG A 809 1.37 0.90 -43.01
C ARG A 809 1.33 -0.51 -42.39
N ARG A 810 2.41 -1.27 -42.49
CA ARG A 810 2.49 -2.66 -42.01
C ARG A 810 2.62 -2.77 -40.49
N ILE A 811 3.28 -1.83 -39.82
CA ILE A 811 3.40 -1.83 -38.35
C ILE A 811 2.15 -1.29 -37.66
N ASN A 812 1.24 -0.62 -38.36
CA ASN A 812 -0.01 -0.12 -37.79
C ASN A 812 -0.74 -1.24 -37.00
N PRO A 813 -1.18 -1.02 -35.74
CA PRO A 813 -1.86 -2.05 -34.96
C PRO A 813 -3.09 -2.66 -35.62
N LYS A 814 -3.75 -1.91 -36.53
CA LYS A 814 -4.93 -2.38 -37.28
C LYS A 814 -4.58 -3.20 -38.52
N ALA A 815 -3.33 -3.20 -38.98
CA ALA A 815 -2.90 -3.96 -40.14
C ALA A 815 -2.74 -5.45 -39.80
N ASP A 816 -3.03 -6.31 -40.77
CA ASP A 816 -2.85 -7.75 -40.62
C ASP A 816 -1.37 -8.10 -40.43
N TYR A 817 -1.11 -9.06 -39.53
CA TYR A 817 0.24 -9.52 -39.21
C TYR A 817 1.23 -8.40 -38.84
N SER A 818 0.75 -7.34 -38.21
CA SER A 818 1.56 -6.19 -37.81
C SER A 818 2.72 -6.57 -36.89
N SER A 819 2.55 -7.61 -36.05
CA SER A 819 3.64 -8.14 -35.21
C SER A 819 4.79 -8.76 -36.00
N VAL A 820 4.51 -9.31 -37.19
CA VAL A 820 5.53 -9.85 -38.11
C VAL A 820 6.34 -8.71 -38.71
N ALA A 821 5.68 -7.66 -39.19
CA ALA A 821 6.36 -6.48 -39.72
C ALA A 821 7.31 -5.84 -38.68
N LYS A 822 6.89 -5.81 -37.41
CA LYS A 822 7.73 -5.32 -36.30
C LYS A 822 8.88 -6.26 -35.97
N ALA A 823 8.65 -7.58 -36.04
CA ALA A 823 9.71 -8.56 -35.85
C ALA A 823 10.79 -8.41 -36.92
N CYS A 824 10.36 -8.28 -38.19
CA CYS A 824 11.23 -8.02 -39.32
C CYS A 824 12.04 -6.72 -39.10
N LEU A 825 11.37 -5.59 -38.84
CA LEU A 825 12.03 -4.31 -38.57
C LEU A 825 13.05 -4.39 -37.42
N ASN A 826 12.69 -5.06 -36.31
CA ASN A 826 13.58 -5.23 -35.17
C ASN A 826 14.79 -6.13 -35.46
N LEU A 827 14.67 -7.10 -36.37
CA LEU A 827 15.79 -7.91 -36.83
C LEU A 827 16.76 -7.05 -37.64
N TYR A 828 16.27 -6.31 -38.65
CA TYR A 828 17.11 -5.45 -39.48
C TYR A 828 17.74 -4.30 -38.69
N ARG A 829 17.07 -3.78 -37.66
CA ARG A 829 17.66 -2.78 -36.74
C ARG A 829 18.91 -3.31 -36.01
N LYS A 830 19.04 -4.62 -35.85
CA LYS A 830 20.19 -5.27 -35.22
C LYS A 830 21.24 -5.78 -36.23
N ARG A 831 20.93 -5.77 -37.53
CA ARG A 831 21.87 -6.18 -38.58
C ARG A 831 22.86 -5.06 -38.87
N GLU A 832 24.13 -5.42 -39.04
CA GLU A 832 25.21 -4.50 -39.35
C GLU A 832 24.93 -3.80 -40.70
N GLY A 833 25.10 -2.47 -40.76
CA GLY A 833 24.80 -1.63 -41.93
C GLY A 833 23.37 -1.10 -42.02
N TYR A 834 22.35 -1.78 -41.47
CA TYR A 834 20.94 -1.38 -41.63
C TYR A 834 20.45 -0.39 -40.56
N CYS A 835 21.19 -0.23 -39.46
CA CYS A 835 20.80 0.62 -38.33
C CYS A 835 20.61 2.10 -38.75
N GLU A 836 21.59 2.66 -39.46
CA GLU A 836 21.58 4.07 -39.90
C GLU A 836 20.39 4.36 -40.82
N ILE A 837 20.05 3.42 -41.70
CA ILE A 837 18.92 3.57 -42.62
C ILE A 837 17.61 3.54 -41.87
N ILE A 838 17.45 2.60 -40.94
CA ILE A 838 16.23 2.51 -40.13
C ILE A 838 16.05 3.77 -39.26
N GLU A 839 17.14 4.37 -38.76
CA GLU A 839 17.10 5.67 -38.07
C GLU A 839 16.62 6.80 -39.02
N LEU A 840 17.08 6.81 -40.28
CA LEU A 840 16.65 7.79 -41.29
C LEU A 840 15.16 7.68 -41.68
N LEU A 841 14.52 6.52 -41.49
CA LEU A 841 13.09 6.32 -41.79
C LEU A 841 12.16 7.01 -40.76
N ASN A 842 12.67 7.51 -39.63
CA ASN A 842 11.89 8.15 -38.55
C ASN A 842 10.71 7.31 -38.00
N LEU A 843 10.83 5.98 -38.06
CA LEU A 843 9.81 5.00 -37.66
C LEU A 843 9.72 4.84 -36.13
#